data_AF-A0A8H6UNY5-F1
#
_entry.id   AF-A0A8H6UNY5-F1
#
_cell.length_a   1.000
_cell.length_b   1.000
_cell.length_c   1.000
_cell.angle_alpha   90.00
_cell.angle_beta   90.00
_cell.angle_gamma   90.00
#
_symmetry.space_group_name_H-M   'P 1'
#
loop_
_entity.id
_entity.type
_entity.pdbx_description
1 polymer ?
#
loop_
_entity_poly.entity_id
_entity_poly.type
_entity_poly.pdbx_seq_one_letter_code
_entity_poly.pdbx_strand_id
1 'polypeptide(L)'
;MAPEVERHVGNKDFTRSTVVIIGAGISGLCTAIDLIKRGKCHNFIILEKSSGVGGTWNDNRYPGSCCDVWSSLYSYSFEQKPDWTREYPGQEEILGYLIGVAQKYGLYKHIRFNSAVEEARWDDADLKWKVRVQVSGGKDSQYLDSYEITTDFLVSAVGQLNVPHMPDIPGLDDYNGRLMHSARWDWSYDWTGKRIAVIGNGATAAQIIPEIAKTASHVSVYQRTPNWIIPRLDKPVGTLQRALLTYIPPIRWRKRALMMDFREWFFDAVVDRDSALSNMIRKTCLDAMRAQLPDRPDLWEVLTPNYSPGCKRVIISDDYYPTLGKEHVNLETRLIKRITETGIETADGVAKEFDLIVAATGFRTVEFMYPIQIKGANGRSLSDIWKDGAMAYYGVIVEDLPNFAMLYGPNTNLGHNSIILMIEAQSRYISALVSQILQAQMDGQNLALRPKPEAVTKFNEDIQAALRKSSFADPNCSSWYKTEDGRITNNWHSTVVDYQNELSSVRWDDYIAEGTGKSLIGKKKETHIGRVKEETLISNTSLLWGVASVAVALGGYYLKGSALLRGGRYDETIMYLGLITLATMEPISKKYKAAAVNAEPGWFDLEDLSAVPFIGLTKPAKLAANSSPSLNYSRITDPMRRSRKIKRGGARIPRNKRQSKSRPSASTVPTVDENDEGREEPTPSVELSWNSNNEDDIFDHFMSLGRPGAGLRSVESSVAEMEHIFDHIFGAGNENPLFSESDEPASDLLQIYGSDEDILDAYYVFIHLYYPILPPPERLPLYNRPLNVNSTFRPSSPLSLAVSAILVLIPHPEIKQPSTPEYTRLRRNVAHSFAQSALEAVEADLELLDSSSDPSRALSDGTQIIDRQPFHSKVPVPLEAVLALVILSVYEYAQRGNIRKMYNRAGQALTAAMSMSLHEMVEDDEYAEARRRAWWITYLTVCQGSIASGTPAAFNLYDPRFVTPYPEGWKLLIEAQQAILEATTFVHDLDQTVKSRFKASWISSRMTELDQQITNLLLLCRRSSLFLTVSPLDSPEKIASQTINQIAQIKLYSARIKVHRFCAFSDVPVFRKRHCDLQPECCGVESAIPSPPEDIPLPSIMKSDLPDLNFPFSSLSSSKICLQSALNIVTLVDNLPYPNPDHTIPLTLPPYLSNTSRVEIPRTMPTFACCVMQASYAMLMLYLKARSKHANSPEDLGSTKGLSTGFLTELQQNLRLVSKILANYAIAAEALQGMKEEVSHWAFLEG
;
A
#
# COMPACT_ATOMS: atom_id res chain seq x y z
N MET A 1 26.77 -25.58 23.29
CA MET A 1 26.33 -24.43 22.48
C MET A 1 27.56 -23.84 21.81
N ALA A 2 27.51 -23.54 20.51
CA ALA A 2 28.55 -22.72 19.87
C ALA A 2 28.25 -21.23 20.14
N PRO A 3 29.23 -20.31 20.08
CA PRO A 3 28.98 -18.88 20.24
C PRO A 3 28.08 -18.36 19.11
N GLU A 4 27.03 -17.63 19.47
CA GLU A 4 26.18 -16.93 18.50
C GLU A 4 26.93 -15.68 18.04
N VAL A 5 27.70 -15.81 16.97
CA VAL A 5 28.50 -14.70 16.41
C VAL A 5 27.55 -13.68 15.79
N GLU A 6 27.37 -12.54 16.45
CA GLU A 6 26.68 -11.37 15.94
C GLU A 6 27.37 -10.84 14.67
N ARG A 7 27.04 -11.44 13.51
CA ARG A 7 27.38 -10.88 12.20
C ARG A 7 26.59 -9.59 12.01
N HIS A 8 27.20 -8.49 12.44
CA HIS A 8 26.67 -7.13 12.30
C HIS A 8 26.19 -6.90 10.87
N VAL A 9 25.10 -6.16 10.70
CA VAL A 9 24.53 -5.85 9.39
C VAL A 9 25.39 -4.79 8.70
N GLY A 10 26.44 -5.26 8.05
CA GLY A 10 27.41 -4.46 7.32
C GLY A 10 28.61 -5.34 6.95
N ASN A 11 28.85 -5.54 5.66
CA ASN A 11 30.00 -6.31 5.21
C ASN A 11 31.27 -5.57 5.62
N LYS A 12 32.06 -6.13 6.55
CA LYS A 12 33.35 -5.57 7.01
C LYS A 12 34.37 -5.36 5.88
N ASP A 13 34.10 -5.97 4.72
CA ASP A 13 34.83 -5.82 3.48
C ASP A 13 33.81 -5.52 2.37
N PHE A 14 33.75 -4.27 1.91
CA PHE A 14 32.71 -3.79 0.98
C PHE A 14 32.78 -4.45 -0.41
N THR A 15 33.82 -5.22 -0.70
CA THR A 15 34.06 -5.94 -1.96
C THR A 15 33.86 -7.46 -1.83
N ARG A 16 33.40 -7.97 -0.68
CA ARG A 16 33.18 -9.41 -0.45
C ARG A 16 31.80 -9.72 0.11
N SER A 17 31.23 -10.87 -0.29
CA SER A 17 29.97 -11.42 0.21
C SER A 17 29.94 -12.95 0.07
N THR A 18 29.11 -13.67 0.82
CA THR A 18 28.90 -15.11 0.58
C THR A 18 28.02 -15.33 -0.66
N VAL A 19 27.05 -14.44 -0.91
CA VAL A 19 26.17 -14.50 -2.10
C VAL A 19 26.04 -13.13 -2.76
N VAL A 20 26.11 -13.09 -4.10
CA VAL A 20 25.62 -11.96 -4.91
C VAL A 20 24.35 -12.39 -5.64
N ILE A 21 23.33 -11.54 -5.65
CA ILE A 21 22.08 -11.69 -6.41
C ILE A 21 22.04 -10.59 -7.47
N ILE A 22 21.87 -10.94 -8.75
CA ILE A 22 21.74 -9.96 -9.84
C ILE A 22 20.26 -9.74 -10.16
N GLY A 23 19.74 -8.56 -9.79
CA GLY A 23 18.35 -8.12 -9.97
C GLY A 23 17.55 -8.05 -8.67
N ALA A 24 16.82 -6.95 -8.45
CA ALA A 24 15.88 -6.70 -7.35
C ALA A 24 14.41 -6.78 -7.80
N GLY A 25 14.14 -7.54 -8.86
CA GLY A 25 12.79 -8.00 -9.22
C GLY A 25 12.30 -9.13 -8.31
N ILE A 26 11.09 -9.66 -8.60
CA ILE A 26 10.42 -10.72 -7.84
C ILE A 26 11.38 -11.86 -7.44
N SER A 27 12.12 -12.41 -8.41
CA SER A 27 13.06 -13.51 -8.17
C SER A 27 14.18 -13.19 -7.17
N GLY A 28 14.71 -11.97 -7.20
CA GLY A 28 15.81 -11.55 -6.32
C GLY A 28 15.33 -11.28 -4.90
N LEU A 29 14.18 -10.61 -4.76
CA LEU A 29 13.53 -10.39 -3.47
C LEU A 29 13.12 -11.73 -2.82
N CYS A 30 12.57 -12.67 -3.58
CA CYS A 30 12.22 -14.01 -3.10
C CYS A 30 13.45 -14.79 -2.60
N THR A 31 14.54 -14.78 -3.37
CA THR A 31 15.81 -15.41 -2.97
C THR A 31 16.37 -14.80 -1.70
N ALA A 32 16.42 -13.47 -1.60
CA ALA A 32 16.90 -12.79 -0.39
C ALA A 32 16.06 -13.14 0.86
N ILE A 33 14.73 -13.27 0.70
CA ILE A 33 13.84 -13.65 1.80
C ILE A 33 14.04 -15.10 2.24
N ASP A 34 14.22 -16.05 1.31
CA ASP A 34 14.53 -17.45 1.67
C ASP A 34 15.96 -17.61 2.21
N LEU A 35 16.95 -16.84 1.74
CA LEU A 35 18.29 -16.79 2.32
C LEU A 35 18.24 -16.33 3.78
N ILE A 36 17.45 -15.30 4.10
CA ILE A 36 17.21 -14.83 5.48
C ILE A 36 16.47 -15.91 6.29
N LYS A 37 15.28 -16.34 5.83
CA LYS A 37 14.35 -17.16 6.62
C LYS A 37 14.78 -18.63 6.76
N ARG A 38 15.40 -19.22 5.72
CA ARG A 38 15.77 -20.64 5.66
C ARG A 38 17.27 -20.83 5.78
N GLY A 39 18.04 -20.10 4.96
CA GLY A 39 19.50 -20.20 4.92
C GLY A 39 20.21 -19.55 6.11
N LYS A 40 19.50 -18.74 6.91
CA LYS A 40 20.07 -17.87 7.97
C LYS A 40 21.26 -17.02 7.48
N CYS A 41 21.23 -16.65 6.20
CA CYS A 41 22.29 -15.95 5.52
C CYS A 41 21.98 -14.46 5.45
N HIS A 42 22.83 -13.65 6.09
CA HIS A 42 22.77 -12.19 6.04
C HIS A 42 23.95 -11.57 5.26
N ASN A 43 24.95 -12.37 4.88
CA ASN A 43 26.13 -11.92 4.12
C ASN A 43 25.88 -12.01 2.61
N PHE A 44 24.93 -11.21 2.11
CA PHE A 44 24.62 -11.15 0.68
C PHE A 44 24.39 -9.72 0.19
N ILE A 45 24.66 -9.52 -1.10
CA ILE A 45 24.46 -8.26 -1.84
C ILE A 45 23.47 -8.53 -2.98
N ILE A 46 22.54 -7.62 -3.22
CA ILE A 46 21.70 -7.57 -4.41
C ILE A 46 22.21 -6.41 -5.29
N LEU A 47 22.44 -6.66 -6.57
CA LEU A 47 22.84 -5.64 -7.55
C LEU A 47 21.66 -5.36 -8.47
N GLU A 48 21.23 -4.11 -8.61
CA GLU A 48 20.12 -3.71 -9.46
C GLU A 48 20.57 -2.56 -10.38
N LYS A 49 20.32 -2.71 -11.69
CA LYS A 49 20.67 -1.71 -12.72
C LYS A 49 19.77 -0.47 -12.63
N SER A 50 18.53 -0.64 -12.20
CA SER A 50 17.55 0.43 -12.04
C SER A 50 17.70 1.15 -10.69
N SER A 51 17.03 2.30 -10.55
CA SER A 51 17.02 3.12 -9.31
C SER A 51 16.08 2.62 -8.21
N GLY A 52 15.25 1.59 -8.50
CA GLY A 52 14.26 1.05 -7.57
C GLY A 52 13.97 -0.43 -7.77
N VAL A 53 13.28 -1.05 -6.81
CA VAL A 53 12.92 -2.48 -6.81
C VAL A 53 11.74 -2.79 -7.74
N GLY A 54 11.58 -4.05 -8.11
CA GLY A 54 10.38 -4.56 -8.80
C GLY A 54 10.62 -5.17 -10.18
N GLY A 55 11.79 -4.92 -10.80
CA GLY A 55 12.17 -5.49 -12.09
C GLY A 55 11.17 -5.15 -13.20
N THR A 56 10.49 -6.15 -13.76
CA THR A 56 9.44 -5.98 -14.79
C THR A 56 8.43 -4.88 -14.43
N TRP A 57 8.01 -4.79 -13.17
CA TRP A 57 7.02 -3.80 -12.69
C TRP A 57 7.60 -2.43 -12.37
N ASN A 58 8.92 -2.29 -12.32
CA ASN A 58 9.58 -0.98 -12.33
C ASN A 58 9.76 -0.47 -13.78
N ASP A 59 10.17 -1.35 -14.69
CA ASP A 59 10.54 -0.99 -16.06
C ASP A 59 9.33 -0.82 -17.00
N ASN A 60 8.24 -1.59 -16.85
CA ASN A 60 7.11 -1.59 -17.79
C ASN A 60 5.97 -0.67 -17.34
N ARG A 61 6.22 0.64 -17.42
CA ARG A 61 5.27 1.70 -17.05
C ARG A 61 4.49 2.28 -18.24
N TYR A 62 4.10 1.46 -19.22
CA TYR A 62 3.26 1.92 -20.33
C TYR A 62 1.77 2.02 -19.91
N PRO A 63 0.94 2.86 -20.55
CA PRO A 63 -0.49 2.96 -20.24
C PRO A 63 -1.21 1.62 -20.43
N GLY A 64 -2.06 1.25 -19.47
CA GLY A 64 -2.77 -0.03 -19.45
C GLY A 64 -1.96 -1.24 -18.93
N SER A 65 -0.72 -1.04 -18.48
CA SER A 65 0.14 -2.11 -17.92
C SER A 65 -0.52 -2.81 -16.72
N CYS A 66 -0.95 -4.06 -16.91
CA CYS A 66 -1.58 -4.90 -15.88
C CYS A 66 -1.12 -6.36 -15.95
N CYS A 67 -1.41 -7.14 -14.92
CA CYS A 67 -1.13 -8.58 -14.91
C CYS A 67 -2.21 -9.40 -15.64
N ASP A 68 -1.83 -10.56 -16.18
CA ASP A 68 -2.70 -11.57 -16.79
C ASP A 68 -2.93 -12.81 -15.87
N VAL A 69 -2.42 -12.73 -14.64
CA VAL A 69 -2.66 -13.68 -13.55
C VAL A 69 -3.55 -13.01 -12.51
N TRP A 70 -4.51 -13.76 -11.98
CA TRP A 70 -5.38 -13.27 -10.91
C TRP A 70 -4.57 -12.79 -9.71
N SER A 71 -4.96 -11.64 -9.15
CA SER A 71 -4.29 -10.95 -8.04
C SER A 71 -3.97 -11.87 -6.85
N SER A 72 -4.89 -12.78 -6.52
CA SER A 72 -4.73 -13.72 -5.40
C SER A 72 -3.68 -14.81 -5.65
N LEU A 73 -3.26 -15.06 -6.90
CA LEU A 73 -2.11 -15.91 -7.27
C LEU A 73 -0.84 -15.09 -7.62
N TYR A 74 -0.97 -13.78 -7.88
CA TYR A 74 0.15 -12.91 -8.21
C TYR A 74 0.76 -12.21 -6.98
N SER A 75 1.02 -13.02 -5.95
CA SER A 75 1.72 -12.66 -4.70
C SER A 75 2.39 -13.89 -4.11
N TYR A 76 3.40 -13.72 -3.26
CA TYR A 76 4.10 -14.83 -2.59
C TYR A 76 3.16 -15.63 -1.68
N SER A 77 3.36 -16.96 -1.59
CA SER A 77 2.62 -17.85 -0.69
C SER A 77 2.70 -17.40 0.77
N PHE A 78 3.90 -16.97 1.17
CA PHE A 78 4.26 -16.54 2.52
C PHE A 78 3.95 -15.06 2.79
N GLU A 79 3.50 -14.29 1.79
CA GLU A 79 3.25 -12.85 1.88
C GLU A 79 2.10 -12.43 0.95
N GLN A 80 0.95 -13.09 1.10
CA GLN A 80 -0.23 -12.86 0.28
C GLN A 80 -0.82 -11.47 0.55
N LYS A 81 -0.85 -10.58 -0.45
CA LYS A 81 -1.59 -9.32 -0.37
C LYS A 81 -3.10 -9.62 -0.31
N PRO A 82 -3.83 -9.15 0.72
CA PRO A 82 -5.25 -9.47 0.88
C PRO A 82 -6.20 -8.44 0.26
N ASP A 83 -5.73 -7.21 0.12
CA ASP A 83 -6.49 -5.98 -0.10
C ASP A 83 -6.48 -5.53 -1.57
N TRP A 84 -6.28 -6.47 -2.50
CA TRP A 84 -6.21 -6.18 -3.93
C TRP A 84 -7.39 -5.35 -4.43
N THR A 85 -7.15 -4.37 -5.28
CA THR A 85 -8.21 -3.48 -5.80
C THR A 85 -9.08 -4.14 -6.88
N ARG A 86 -8.50 -5.04 -7.69
CA ARG A 86 -9.12 -5.71 -8.84
C ARG A 86 -8.74 -7.20 -8.89
N GLU A 87 -9.48 -7.99 -9.66
CA GLU A 87 -9.13 -9.40 -9.89
C GLU A 87 -7.90 -9.54 -10.81
N TYR A 88 -7.67 -8.60 -11.73
CA TYR A 88 -6.39 -8.40 -12.43
C TYR A 88 -5.78 -7.04 -12.05
N PRO A 89 -4.67 -6.99 -11.31
CA PRO A 89 -4.12 -5.74 -10.78
C PRO A 89 -3.25 -5.00 -11.81
N GLY A 90 -3.28 -3.66 -11.75
CA GLY A 90 -2.41 -2.78 -12.52
C GLY A 90 -0.98 -2.73 -11.99
N GLN A 91 -0.03 -2.30 -12.83
CA GLN A 91 1.39 -2.25 -12.52
C GLN A 91 1.71 -1.50 -11.22
N GLU A 92 1.07 -0.38 -10.94
CA GLU A 92 1.33 0.42 -9.72
C GLU A 92 1.02 -0.35 -8.43
N GLU A 93 -0.09 -1.09 -8.37
CA GLU A 93 -0.46 -1.84 -7.17
C GLU A 93 0.52 -3.01 -6.93
N ILE A 94 1.02 -3.61 -8.01
CA ILE A 94 2.03 -4.68 -7.95
C ILE A 94 3.40 -4.11 -7.55
N LEU A 95 3.79 -2.95 -8.08
CA LEU A 95 5.03 -2.27 -7.70
C LEU A 95 4.98 -1.85 -6.22
N GLY A 96 3.87 -1.27 -5.77
CA GLY A 96 3.63 -0.93 -4.37
C GLY A 96 3.67 -2.14 -3.45
N TYR A 97 3.13 -3.29 -3.88
CA TYR A 97 3.28 -4.57 -3.17
C TYR A 97 4.77 -4.97 -3.04
N LEU A 98 5.53 -4.97 -4.13
CA LEU A 98 6.95 -5.38 -4.10
C LEU A 98 7.83 -4.42 -3.28
N ILE A 99 7.55 -3.12 -3.31
CA ILE A 99 8.17 -2.12 -2.43
C ILE A 99 7.86 -2.44 -0.96
N GLY A 100 6.58 -2.70 -0.62
CA GLY A 100 6.16 -3.06 0.73
C GLY A 100 6.79 -4.36 1.24
N VAL A 101 6.95 -5.37 0.37
CA VAL A 101 7.67 -6.60 0.70
C VAL A 101 9.16 -6.31 0.96
N ALA A 102 9.82 -5.52 0.10
CA ALA A 102 11.23 -5.16 0.27
C ALA A 102 11.49 -4.34 1.54
N GLN A 103 10.54 -3.47 1.93
CA GLN A 103 10.54 -2.76 3.20
C GLN A 103 10.34 -3.72 4.39
N LYS A 104 9.29 -4.56 4.36
CA LYS A 104 8.94 -5.49 5.45
C LYS A 104 10.08 -6.45 5.81
N TYR A 105 10.85 -6.91 4.82
CA TYR A 105 12.00 -7.79 5.03
C TYR A 105 13.34 -7.05 5.14
N GLY A 106 13.32 -5.71 5.20
CA GLY A 106 14.51 -4.88 5.42
C GLY A 106 15.57 -5.02 4.33
N LEU A 107 15.16 -5.30 3.09
CA LEU A 107 16.06 -5.71 2.01
C LEU A 107 16.89 -4.56 1.42
N TYR A 108 16.41 -3.31 1.52
CA TYR A 108 17.08 -2.13 0.95
C TYR A 108 18.56 -1.99 1.34
N LYS A 109 18.91 -2.33 2.59
CA LYS A 109 20.31 -2.32 3.09
C LYS A 109 21.24 -3.35 2.42
N HIS A 110 20.69 -4.30 1.68
CA HIS A 110 21.41 -5.29 0.89
C HIS A 110 21.46 -4.92 -0.61
N ILE A 111 20.69 -3.92 -1.07
CA ILE A 111 20.57 -3.59 -2.50
C ILE A 111 21.50 -2.44 -2.88
N ARG A 112 22.24 -2.62 -3.98
CA ARG A 112 22.97 -1.55 -4.68
C ARG A 112 22.23 -1.24 -5.97
N PHE A 113 21.47 -0.15 -5.97
CA PHE A 113 20.80 0.40 -7.16
C PHE A 113 21.79 1.07 -8.13
N ASN A 114 21.35 1.34 -9.36
CA ASN A 114 22.17 1.90 -10.46
C ASN A 114 23.45 1.10 -10.77
N SER A 115 23.51 -0.16 -10.36
CA SER A 115 24.71 -1.02 -10.36
C SER A 115 24.50 -2.21 -11.30
N ALA A 116 24.92 -2.04 -12.55
CA ALA A 116 24.83 -3.08 -13.58
C ALA A 116 26.02 -4.06 -13.47
N VAL A 117 25.78 -5.36 -13.67
CA VAL A 117 26.86 -6.35 -13.79
C VAL A 117 27.24 -6.48 -15.26
N GLU A 118 28.52 -6.35 -15.57
CA GLU A 118 29.03 -6.50 -16.94
C GLU A 118 29.69 -7.87 -17.18
N GLU A 119 30.47 -8.32 -16.20
CA GLU A 119 31.20 -9.59 -16.22
C GLU A 119 31.03 -10.30 -14.89
N ALA A 120 30.82 -11.61 -14.92
CA ALA A 120 31.14 -12.48 -13.79
C ALA A 120 32.00 -13.64 -14.28
N ARG A 121 33.20 -13.78 -13.69
CA ARG A 121 34.14 -14.85 -13.99
C ARG A 121 34.38 -15.72 -12.76
N TRP A 122 34.33 -17.03 -12.93
CA TRP A 122 34.78 -17.97 -11.91
C TRP A 122 36.31 -17.97 -11.82
N ASP A 123 36.83 -18.19 -10.62
CA ASP A 123 38.24 -18.37 -10.35
C ASP A 123 38.47 -19.78 -9.78
N ASP A 124 39.10 -20.64 -10.59
CA ASP A 124 39.36 -22.04 -10.25
C ASP A 124 40.41 -22.24 -9.14
N ALA A 125 41.20 -21.20 -8.80
CA ALA A 125 42.18 -21.26 -7.72
C ALA A 125 41.57 -20.81 -6.38
N ASP A 126 40.81 -19.70 -6.37
CA ASP A 126 40.10 -19.23 -5.18
C ASP A 126 38.84 -20.05 -4.86
N LEU A 127 38.26 -20.73 -5.87
CA LEU A 127 36.91 -21.32 -5.89
C LEU A 127 35.81 -20.29 -5.57
N LYS A 128 35.87 -19.13 -6.26
CA LYS A 128 34.95 -17.99 -6.07
C LYS A 128 34.64 -17.27 -7.38
N TRP A 129 33.51 -16.57 -7.42
CA TRP A 129 33.16 -15.63 -8.49
C TRP A 129 33.79 -14.26 -8.26
N LYS A 130 34.29 -13.66 -9.34
CA LYS A 130 34.74 -12.26 -9.42
C LYS A 130 33.79 -11.51 -10.37
N VAL A 131 33.05 -10.55 -9.83
CA VAL A 131 31.89 -9.90 -10.45
C VAL A 131 32.18 -8.42 -10.69
N ARG A 132 32.31 -8.00 -11.94
CA ARG A 132 32.52 -6.61 -12.36
C ARG A 132 31.19 -5.87 -12.38
N VAL A 133 31.14 -4.74 -11.69
CA VAL A 133 29.97 -3.88 -11.56
C VAL A 133 30.30 -2.50 -12.12
N GLN A 134 29.49 -2.05 -13.07
CA GLN A 134 29.49 -0.68 -13.61
C GLN A 134 28.38 0.11 -12.91
N VAL A 135 28.61 1.38 -12.59
CA VAL A 135 27.63 2.25 -11.94
C VAL A 135 27.24 3.41 -12.87
N SER A 136 25.98 3.83 -12.74
CA SER A 136 25.37 4.89 -13.54
C SER A 136 24.76 5.99 -12.64
N GLY A 137 24.71 7.21 -13.16
CA GLY A 137 24.02 8.33 -12.49
C GLY A 137 24.67 8.80 -11.19
N GLY A 138 25.96 9.15 -11.26
CA GLY A 138 26.68 10.02 -10.31
C GLY A 138 26.26 9.94 -8.84
N LYS A 139 26.65 8.88 -8.13
CA LYS A 139 26.42 8.78 -6.68
C LYS A 139 27.51 9.53 -5.91
N ASP A 140 27.12 10.53 -5.11
CA ASP A 140 27.95 11.30 -4.16
C ASP A 140 28.91 10.47 -3.27
N SER A 141 28.61 9.17 -3.13
CA SER A 141 29.29 8.21 -2.26
C SER A 141 30.24 7.24 -2.98
N GLN A 142 30.54 7.45 -4.27
CA GLN A 142 31.38 6.54 -5.05
C GLN A 142 32.59 7.22 -5.70
N TYR A 143 33.74 6.56 -5.57
CA TYR A 143 35.05 7.04 -6.05
C TYR A 143 35.43 6.56 -7.46
N LEU A 144 34.65 5.64 -8.06
CA LEU A 144 34.96 4.97 -9.33
C LEU A 144 33.66 4.59 -10.06
N ASP A 145 33.65 4.71 -11.39
CA ASP A 145 32.53 4.29 -12.25
C ASP A 145 32.35 2.75 -12.30
N SER A 146 33.38 2.00 -11.90
CA SER A 146 33.33 0.53 -11.81
C SER A 146 34.09 -0.03 -10.61
N TYR A 147 33.69 -1.22 -10.16
CA TYR A 147 34.38 -1.98 -9.12
C TYR A 147 34.16 -3.50 -9.29
N GLU A 148 34.86 -4.31 -8.49
CA GLU A 148 34.72 -5.77 -8.50
C GLU A 148 34.26 -6.29 -7.13
N ILE A 149 33.36 -7.28 -7.10
CA ILE A 149 32.96 -8.04 -5.91
C ILE A 149 33.47 -9.48 -6.03
N THR A 150 34.08 -10.01 -4.98
CA THR A 150 34.35 -11.46 -4.84
C THR A 150 33.23 -12.13 -4.05
N THR A 151 32.67 -13.24 -4.54
CA THR A 151 31.60 -13.98 -3.87
C THR A 151 31.71 -15.49 -4.00
N ASP A 152 31.33 -16.23 -2.96
CA ASP A 152 31.40 -17.69 -2.93
C ASP A 152 30.29 -18.37 -3.73
N PHE A 153 29.13 -17.73 -3.84
CA PHE A 153 27.99 -18.16 -4.65
C PHE A 153 27.42 -16.97 -5.43
N LEU A 154 26.92 -17.23 -6.65
CA LEU A 154 26.33 -16.23 -7.54
C LEU A 154 24.92 -16.66 -7.97
N VAL A 155 23.95 -15.75 -7.85
CA VAL A 155 22.55 -15.96 -8.24
C VAL A 155 22.12 -14.94 -9.29
N SER A 156 21.68 -15.41 -10.45
CA SER A 156 21.01 -14.56 -11.43
C SER A 156 19.50 -14.53 -11.21
N ALA A 157 18.95 -13.33 -11.05
CA ALA A 157 17.53 -13.07 -10.88
C ALA A 157 16.98 -12.06 -11.92
N VAL A 158 17.70 -11.90 -13.04
CA VAL A 158 17.47 -10.84 -14.04
C VAL A 158 16.17 -10.98 -14.86
N GLY A 159 15.59 -12.19 -14.91
CA GLY A 159 14.37 -12.52 -15.66
C GLY A 159 14.57 -12.72 -17.17
N GLN A 160 13.55 -13.24 -17.86
CA GLN A 160 13.57 -13.51 -19.31
C GLN A 160 13.09 -12.33 -20.19
N LEU A 161 12.44 -11.32 -19.58
CA LEU A 161 11.69 -10.26 -20.28
C LEU A 161 12.12 -8.87 -19.76
N ASN A 162 13.38 -8.51 -20.00
CA ASN A 162 14.06 -7.37 -19.35
C ASN A 162 14.96 -6.52 -20.27
N VAL A 163 15.29 -7.01 -21.48
CA VAL A 163 16.04 -6.29 -22.53
C VAL A 163 15.10 -6.10 -23.72
N PRO A 164 14.68 -4.85 -24.03
CA PRO A 164 13.83 -4.53 -25.18
C PRO A 164 14.35 -5.09 -26.50
N HIS A 165 13.44 -5.43 -27.41
CA HIS A 165 13.77 -5.82 -28.79
C HIS A 165 13.19 -4.78 -29.75
N MET A 166 14.01 -3.82 -30.20
CA MET A 166 13.62 -2.92 -31.31
C MET A 166 13.42 -3.74 -32.60
N PRO A 167 12.46 -3.39 -33.46
CA PRO A 167 12.25 -4.12 -34.71
C PRO A 167 13.36 -3.79 -35.71
N ASP A 168 13.97 -4.81 -36.32
CA ASP A 168 14.86 -4.63 -37.47
C ASP A 168 14.01 -4.27 -38.71
N ILE A 169 13.95 -2.97 -39.01
CA ILE A 169 13.23 -2.38 -40.14
C ILE A 169 14.12 -1.28 -40.72
N PRO A 170 14.41 -1.26 -42.04
CA PRO A 170 15.22 -0.20 -42.65
C PRO A 170 14.64 1.19 -42.37
N GLY A 171 15.51 2.17 -42.15
CA GLY A 171 15.15 3.57 -41.92
C GLY A 171 14.58 3.90 -40.53
N LEU A 172 14.62 2.96 -39.56
CA LEU A 172 14.11 3.20 -38.20
C LEU A 172 14.84 4.35 -37.49
N ASP A 173 16.15 4.46 -37.68
CA ASP A 173 16.99 5.52 -37.10
C ASP A 173 16.86 6.87 -37.85
N ASP A 174 16.26 6.88 -39.04
CA ASP A 174 16.04 8.08 -39.88
C ASP A 174 14.69 8.78 -39.58
N TYR A 175 13.91 8.29 -38.61
CA TYR A 175 12.57 8.81 -38.28
C TYR A 175 12.62 10.06 -37.39
N ASN A 176 12.11 11.19 -37.89
CA ASN A 176 12.14 12.47 -37.17
C ASN A 176 11.00 12.65 -36.14
N GLY A 177 10.01 11.76 -36.13
CA GLY A 177 8.95 11.76 -35.12
C GLY A 177 9.38 11.05 -33.82
N ARG A 178 8.47 10.95 -32.83
CA ARG A 178 8.82 10.29 -31.56
C ARG A 178 8.80 8.77 -31.70
N LEU A 179 9.92 8.11 -31.43
CA LEU A 179 10.00 6.64 -31.30
C LEU A 179 10.03 6.25 -29.82
N MET A 180 9.27 5.23 -29.43
CA MET A 180 9.30 4.65 -28.08
C MET A 180 9.16 3.12 -28.13
N HIS A 181 9.92 2.41 -27.29
CA HIS A 181 9.61 1.02 -26.96
C HIS A 181 8.71 0.97 -25.72
N SER A 182 7.74 0.06 -25.67
CA SER A 182 6.77 -0.03 -24.56
C SER A 182 7.42 -0.13 -23.17
N ALA A 183 8.47 -0.95 -23.04
CA ALA A 183 9.26 -1.10 -21.81
C ALA A 183 10.16 0.11 -21.48
N ARG A 184 10.13 1.19 -22.27
CA ARG A 184 10.85 2.45 -22.08
C ARG A 184 9.92 3.63 -22.42
N TRP A 185 8.69 3.55 -21.88
CA TRP A 185 7.68 4.59 -22.02
C TRP A 185 8.11 5.88 -21.33
N ASP A 186 7.95 7.00 -22.02
CA ASP A 186 8.21 8.35 -21.53
C ASP A 186 6.87 9.07 -21.36
N TRP A 187 6.58 9.51 -20.13
CA TRP A 187 5.31 10.15 -19.76
C TRP A 187 5.30 11.67 -19.99
N SER A 188 6.42 12.29 -20.35
CA SER A 188 6.48 13.72 -20.69
C SER A 188 5.94 14.04 -22.10
N TYR A 189 5.74 13.02 -22.94
CA TYR A 189 5.28 13.18 -24.32
C TYR A 189 3.76 13.08 -24.42
N ASP A 190 3.08 14.21 -24.63
CA ASP A 190 1.65 14.21 -24.91
C ASP A 190 1.32 13.59 -26.29
N TRP A 191 0.52 12.52 -26.27
CA TRP A 191 -0.01 11.85 -27.45
C TRP A 191 -1.46 12.25 -27.81
N THR A 192 -2.03 13.24 -27.13
CA THR A 192 -3.37 13.77 -27.43
C THR A 192 -3.41 14.42 -28.82
N GLY A 193 -4.44 14.08 -29.59
CA GLY A 193 -4.61 14.52 -30.98
C GLY A 193 -3.57 14.00 -31.97
N LYS A 194 -2.60 13.15 -31.54
CA LYS A 194 -1.53 12.64 -32.43
C LYS A 194 -1.98 11.47 -33.29
N ARG A 195 -1.27 11.28 -34.41
CA ARG A 195 -1.27 10.10 -35.28
C ARG A 195 -0.25 9.11 -34.74
N ILE A 196 -0.70 7.91 -34.34
CA ILE A 196 0.15 6.92 -33.67
C ILE A 196 0.21 5.62 -34.47
N ALA A 197 1.41 5.10 -34.70
CA ALA A 197 1.62 3.73 -35.14
C ALA A 197 1.97 2.83 -33.95
N VAL A 198 1.38 1.64 -33.87
CA VAL A 198 1.80 0.59 -32.93
C VAL A 198 2.32 -0.60 -33.71
N ILE A 199 3.61 -0.90 -33.57
CA ILE A 199 4.26 -2.04 -34.22
C ILE A 199 4.19 -3.23 -33.27
N GLY A 200 3.43 -4.26 -33.65
CA GLY A 200 3.19 -5.45 -32.85
C GLY A 200 1.79 -5.49 -32.23
N ASN A 201 1.30 -6.71 -31.97
CA ASN A 201 -0.04 -7.01 -31.49
C ASN A 201 -0.04 -7.98 -30.29
N GLY A 202 1.08 -8.07 -29.56
CA GLY A 202 1.22 -8.90 -28.36
C GLY A 202 0.44 -8.36 -27.15
N ALA A 203 0.56 -9.03 -25.99
CA ALA A 203 -0.16 -8.64 -24.77
C ALA A 203 0.02 -7.16 -24.38
N THR A 204 1.23 -6.63 -24.52
CA THR A 204 1.55 -5.21 -24.30
C THR A 204 0.84 -4.28 -25.29
N ALA A 205 0.78 -4.63 -26.58
CA ALA A 205 0.01 -3.85 -27.55
C ALA A 205 -1.48 -3.88 -27.24
N ALA A 206 -2.01 -5.04 -26.84
CA ALA A 206 -3.41 -5.22 -26.42
C ALA A 206 -3.78 -4.49 -25.11
N GLN A 207 -2.80 -3.95 -24.39
CA GLN A 207 -2.98 -3.05 -23.24
C GLN A 207 -2.82 -1.57 -23.63
N ILE A 208 -1.83 -1.23 -24.47
CA ILE A 208 -1.55 0.15 -24.90
C ILE A 208 -2.64 0.67 -25.86
N ILE A 209 -3.03 -0.12 -26.87
CA ILE A 209 -3.93 0.30 -27.95
C ILE A 209 -5.28 0.84 -27.43
N PRO A 210 -5.98 0.17 -26.49
CA PRO A 210 -7.21 0.69 -25.88
C PRO A 210 -7.05 2.03 -25.16
N GLU A 211 -5.88 2.32 -24.59
CA GLU A 211 -5.61 3.54 -23.84
C GLU A 211 -5.28 4.71 -24.78
N ILE A 212 -4.35 4.54 -25.72
CA ILE A 212 -3.98 5.61 -26.67
C ILE A 212 -5.15 5.97 -27.60
N ALA A 213 -6.00 5.01 -27.95
CA ALA A 213 -7.20 5.22 -28.79
C ALA A 213 -8.36 5.92 -28.05
N LYS A 214 -8.12 6.51 -26.88
CA LYS A 214 -9.02 7.45 -26.19
C LYS A 214 -8.75 8.91 -26.58
N THR A 215 -7.49 9.26 -26.88
CA THR A 215 -7.06 10.66 -27.11
C THR A 215 -6.31 10.89 -28.43
N ALA A 216 -5.77 9.84 -29.06
CA ALA A 216 -5.14 9.92 -30.38
C ALA A 216 -6.15 10.28 -31.49
N SER A 217 -5.74 11.07 -32.49
CA SER A 217 -6.57 11.39 -33.66
C SER A 217 -6.65 10.24 -34.67
N HIS A 218 -5.60 9.42 -34.73
CA HIS A 218 -5.57 8.19 -35.53
C HIS A 218 -4.61 7.16 -34.93
N VAL A 219 -4.98 5.88 -34.95
CA VAL A 219 -4.11 4.77 -34.53
C VAL A 219 -4.01 3.71 -35.63
N SER A 220 -2.80 3.42 -36.11
CA SER A 220 -2.53 2.30 -37.03
C SER A 220 -1.81 1.16 -36.31
N VAL A 221 -2.43 -0.02 -36.27
CA VAL A 221 -1.92 -1.21 -35.57
C VAL A 221 -1.30 -2.18 -36.57
N TYR A 222 0.03 -2.29 -36.58
CA TYR A 222 0.77 -3.15 -37.52
C TYR A 222 0.90 -4.57 -36.96
N GLN A 223 0.08 -5.49 -37.49
CA GLN A 223 -0.03 -6.89 -37.10
C GLN A 223 0.66 -7.82 -38.11
N ARG A 224 1.78 -8.44 -37.72
CA ARG A 224 2.44 -9.50 -38.53
C ARG A 224 1.75 -10.86 -38.43
N THR A 225 1.14 -11.19 -37.27
CA THR A 225 0.46 -12.47 -37.05
C THR A 225 -0.54 -12.32 -35.90
N PRO A 226 -1.83 -12.66 -36.06
CA PRO A 226 -2.80 -12.59 -34.96
C PRO A 226 -2.41 -13.48 -33.77
N ASN A 227 -3.06 -13.22 -32.62
CA ASN A 227 -2.87 -13.92 -31.36
C ASN A 227 -4.21 -14.42 -30.83
N TRP A 228 -4.22 -15.54 -30.11
CA TRP A 228 -5.43 -16.00 -29.41
C TRP A 228 -5.73 -15.06 -28.24
N ILE A 229 -6.96 -14.55 -28.18
CA ILE A 229 -7.43 -13.63 -27.13
C ILE A 229 -8.67 -14.20 -26.47
N ILE A 230 -8.66 -14.29 -25.13
CA ILE A 230 -9.84 -14.59 -24.31
C ILE A 230 -10.30 -13.34 -23.55
N PRO A 231 -11.61 -13.20 -23.25
CA PRO A 231 -12.11 -12.18 -22.35
C PRO A 231 -11.39 -12.20 -21.00
N ARG A 232 -11.10 -11.01 -20.47
CA ARG A 232 -10.51 -10.82 -19.14
C ARG A 232 -11.56 -10.94 -18.05
N LEU A 233 -12.78 -10.47 -18.31
CA LEU A 233 -13.91 -10.40 -17.37
C LEU A 233 -13.50 -9.72 -16.04
N ASP A 234 -12.62 -8.72 -16.12
CA ASP A 234 -12.01 -8.10 -14.95
C ASP A 234 -13.00 -7.22 -14.17
N LYS A 235 -12.89 -7.24 -12.84
CA LYS A 235 -13.83 -6.57 -11.93
C LYS A 235 -13.10 -5.99 -10.71
N PRO A 236 -13.58 -4.84 -10.18
CA PRO A 236 -13.12 -4.34 -8.89
C PRO A 236 -13.50 -5.32 -7.77
N VAL A 237 -12.56 -5.56 -6.85
CA VAL A 237 -12.79 -6.34 -5.62
C VAL A 237 -13.51 -5.43 -4.63
N GLY A 238 -14.82 -5.64 -4.47
CA GLY A 238 -15.69 -4.82 -3.64
C GLY A 238 -15.31 -4.84 -2.16
N THR A 239 -15.66 -3.76 -1.44
CA THR A 239 -15.20 -3.49 -0.07
C THR A 239 -15.42 -4.65 0.90
N LEU A 240 -16.59 -5.29 0.88
CA LEU A 240 -16.88 -6.47 1.72
C LEU A 240 -16.00 -7.68 1.36
N GLN A 241 -15.81 -7.97 0.07
CA GLN A 241 -14.92 -9.05 -0.38
C GLN A 241 -13.47 -8.78 0.07
N ARG A 242 -13.01 -7.53 -0.04
CA ARG A 242 -11.68 -7.09 0.40
C ARG A 242 -11.50 -7.21 1.92
N ALA A 243 -12.51 -6.82 2.69
CA ALA A 243 -12.53 -6.98 4.15
C ALA A 243 -12.47 -8.47 4.56
N LEU A 244 -13.28 -9.34 3.95
CA LEU A 244 -13.26 -10.78 4.20
C LEU A 244 -11.90 -11.40 3.86
N LEU A 245 -11.30 -11.04 2.72
CA LEU A 245 -9.95 -11.51 2.34
C LEU A 245 -8.84 -10.97 3.26
N THR A 246 -9.05 -9.83 3.92
CA THR A 246 -8.10 -9.22 4.86
C THR A 246 -8.20 -9.86 6.25
N TYR A 247 -9.38 -9.81 6.87
CA TYR A 247 -9.60 -10.19 8.26
C TYR A 247 -9.87 -11.69 8.47
N ILE A 248 -10.19 -12.46 7.41
CA ILE A 248 -10.47 -13.90 7.50
C ILE A 248 -9.50 -14.69 6.59
N PRO A 249 -8.26 -14.97 7.06
CA PRO A 249 -7.24 -15.70 6.28
C PRO A 249 -7.71 -17.03 5.66
N PRO A 250 -8.55 -17.87 6.32
CA PRO A 250 -9.09 -19.08 5.70
C PRO A 250 -9.87 -18.83 4.39
N ILE A 251 -10.58 -17.70 4.26
CA ILE A 251 -11.28 -17.34 3.00
C ILE A 251 -10.26 -16.97 1.92
N ARG A 252 -9.22 -16.21 2.27
CA ARG A 252 -8.11 -15.87 1.35
C ARG A 252 -7.37 -17.10 0.86
N TRP A 253 -7.00 -18.00 1.78
CA TRP A 253 -6.39 -19.29 1.45
C TRP A 253 -7.31 -20.14 0.57
N ARG A 254 -8.62 -20.20 0.85
CA ARG A 254 -9.57 -20.93 0.01
C ARG A 254 -9.67 -20.33 -1.40
N LYS A 255 -9.76 -19.01 -1.55
CA LYS A 255 -9.81 -18.33 -2.86
C LYS A 255 -8.57 -18.66 -3.68
N ARG A 256 -7.37 -18.50 -3.08
CA ARG A 256 -6.09 -18.81 -3.72
C ARG A 256 -5.99 -20.28 -4.12
N ALA A 257 -6.43 -21.21 -3.26
CA ALA A 257 -6.45 -22.64 -3.57
C ALA A 257 -7.42 -23.02 -4.69
N LEU A 258 -8.62 -22.42 -4.75
CA LEU A 258 -9.54 -22.63 -5.88
C LEU A 258 -8.96 -22.12 -7.21
N MET A 259 -8.24 -21.00 -7.17
CA MET A 259 -7.54 -20.47 -8.35
C MET A 259 -6.36 -21.36 -8.76
N MET A 260 -5.60 -21.91 -7.81
CA MET A 260 -4.53 -22.88 -8.06
C MET A 260 -5.10 -24.14 -8.71
N ASP A 261 -6.09 -24.79 -8.08
CA ASP A 261 -6.75 -25.99 -8.61
C ASP A 261 -7.26 -25.78 -10.04
N PHE A 262 -7.81 -24.59 -10.34
CA PHE A 262 -8.29 -24.25 -11.68
C PHE A 262 -7.15 -24.08 -12.68
N ARG A 263 -6.08 -23.33 -12.35
CA ARG A 263 -4.97 -23.10 -13.29
C ARG A 263 -4.18 -24.38 -13.59
N GLU A 264 -4.01 -25.28 -12.61
CA GLU A 264 -3.40 -26.60 -12.85
C GLU A 264 -4.32 -27.50 -13.70
N TRP A 265 -5.64 -27.50 -13.46
CA TRP A 265 -6.60 -28.23 -14.30
C TRP A 265 -6.66 -27.73 -15.75
N PHE A 266 -6.39 -26.44 -15.97
CA PHE A 266 -6.38 -25.81 -17.29
C PHE A 266 -5.10 -26.08 -18.10
N PHE A 267 -4.14 -26.85 -17.56
CA PHE A 267 -2.84 -27.13 -18.18
C PHE A 267 -2.94 -27.70 -19.60
N ASP A 268 -3.74 -28.76 -19.79
CA ASP A 268 -3.87 -29.46 -21.08
C ASP A 268 -4.37 -28.54 -22.20
N ALA A 269 -5.15 -27.52 -21.85
CA ALA A 269 -5.69 -26.52 -22.79
C ALA A 269 -4.60 -25.69 -23.50
N VAL A 270 -3.42 -25.62 -22.90
CA VAL A 270 -2.26 -24.83 -23.36
C VAL A 270 -1.16 -25.74 -23.94
N VAL A 271 -1.07 -26.99 -23.49
CA VAL A 271 0.04 -27.90 -23.85
C VAL A 271 -0.38 -28.98 -24.85
N ASP A 272 -1.62 -29.47 -24.82
CA ASP A 272 -2.17 -30.39 -25.83
C ASP A 272 -3.08 -29.65 -26.81
N ARG A 273 -2.62 -29.56 -28.06
CA ARG A 273 -3.27 -28.84 -29.17
C ARG A 273 -4.62 -29.43 -29.57
N ASP A 274 -4.81 -30.73 -29.33
CA ASP A 274 -5.99 -31.51 -29.74
C ASP A 274 -6.95 -31.77 -28.57
N SER A 275 -6.56 -31.38 -27.35
CA SER A 275 -7.38 -31.54 -26.14
C SER A 275 -8.77 -30.90 -26.26
N ALA A 276 -9.75 -31.45 -25.54
CA ALA A 276 -11.09 -30.87 -25.46
C ALA A 276 -11.08 -29.42 -24.91
N LEU A 277 -10.10 -29.09 -24.06
CA LEU A 277 -9.93 -27.73 -23.51
C LEU A 277 -9.27 -26.77 -24.51
N SER A 278 -8.28 -27.21 -25.31
CA SER A 278 -7.72 -26.41 -26.41
C SER A 278 -8.82 -26.05 -27.42
N ASN A 279 -9.65 -27.04 -27.81
CA ASN A 279 -10.79 -26.83 -28.70
C ASN A 279 -11.86 -25.90 -28.08
N MET A 280 -12.09 -25.98 -26.76
CA MET A 280 -12.93 -25.00 -26.04
C MET A 280 -12.34 -23.58 -26.11
N ILE A 281 -11.02 -23.40 -25.91
CA ILE A 281 -10.36 -22.10 -26.06
C ILE A 281 -10.55 -21.56 -27.48
N ARG A 282 -10.30 -22.36 -28.53
CA ARG A 282 -10.49 -21.93 -29.93
C ARG A 282 -11.90 -21.38 -30.14
N LYS A 283 -12.93 -22.11 -29.70
CA LYS A 283 -14.33 -21.68 -29.79
C LYS A 283 -14.56 -20.37 -29.02
N THR A 284 -14.18 -20.31 -27.74
CA THR A 284 -14.38 -19.12 -26.90
C THR A 284 -13.70 -17.87 -27.47
N CYS A 285 -12.50 -18.00 -28.04
CA CYS A 285 -11.80 -16.88 -28.69
C CYS A 285 -12.56 -16.38 -29.93
N LEU A 286 -13.02 -17.29 -30.79
CA LEU A 286 -13.73 -16.94 -32.03
C LEU A 286 -15.12 -16.35 -31.75
N ASP A 287 -15.85 -16.92 -30.79
CA ASP A 287 -17.18 -16.44 -30.42
C ASP A 287 -17.09 -15.09 -29.70
N ALA A 288 -16.08 -14.87 -28.84
CA ALA A 288 -15.82 -13.56 -28.22
C ALA A 288 -15.41 -12.49 -29.26
N MET A 289 -14.53 -12.83 -30.21
CA MET A 289 -14.13 -11.93 -31.29
C MET A 289 -15.33 -11.49 -32.14
N ARG A 290 -16.22 -12.42 -32.52
CA ARG A 290 -17.45 -12.11 -33.26
C ARG A 290 -18.42 -11.24 -32.46
N ALA A 291 -18.57 -11.51 -31.16
CA ALA A 291 -19.43 -10.74 -30.27
C ALA A 291 -18.89 -9.32 -29.99
N GLN A 292 -17.58 -9.11 -30.04
CA GLN A 292 -16.93 -7.80 -29.83
C GLN A 292 -16.69 -7.00 -31.14
N LEU A 293 -16.83 -7.64 -32.31
CA LEU A 293 -16.74 -7.02 -33.64
C LEU A 293 -17.91 -7.47 -34.55
N PRO A 294 -19.19 -7.29 -34.15
CA PRO A 294 -20.32 -7.76 -34.95
C PRO A 294 -20.39 -7.08 -36.32
N ASP A 295 -20.14 -5.76 -36.37
CA ASP A 295 -20.23 -4.93 -37.59
C ASP A 295 -18.95 -4.92 -38.44
N ARG A 296 -17.93 -5.69 -38.04
CA ARG A 296 -16.62 -5.81 -38.74
C ARG A 296 -16.24 -7.26 -39.07
N PRO A 297 -17.08 -7.98 -39.85
CA PRO A 297 -16.80 -9.35 -40.25
C PRO A 297 -15.56 -9.49 -41.16
N ASP A 298 -15.16 -8.40 -41.82
CA ASP A 298 -13.91 -8.30 -42.60
C ASP A 298 -12.66 -8.54 -41.73
N LEU A 299 -12.70 -8.18 -40.45
CA LEU A 299 -11.58 -8.38 -39.53
C LEU A 299 -11.51 -9.81 -38.97
N TRP A 300 -12.59 -10.61 -39.02
CA TRP A 300 -12.64 -11.91 -38.34
C TRP A 300 -11.62 -12.92 -38.89
N GLU A 301 -11.44 -13.00 -40.21
CA GLU A 301 -10.44 -13.88 -40.83
C GLU A 301 -9.02 -13.37 -40.52
N VAL A 302 -8.80 -12.06 -40.64
CA VAL A 302 -7.51 -11.38 -40.41
C VAL A 302 -7.04 -11.48 -38.95
N LEU A 303 -7.98 -11.57 -38.00
CA LEU A 303 -7.72 -11.73 -36.56
C LEU A 303 -7.69 -13.20 -36.10
N THR A 304 -8.02 -14.17 -36.95
CA THR A 304 -8.01 -15.61 -36.59
C THR A 304 -6.61 -16.22 -36.71
N PRO A 305 -6.03 -16.80 -35.63
CA PRO A 305 -4.74 -17.47 -35.73
C PRO A 305 -4.79 -18.85 -36.40
N ASN A 306 -3.87 -19.10 -37.32
CA ASN A 306 -3.70 -20.36 -38.07
C ASN A 306 -2.90 -21.45 -37.32
N TYR A 307 -2.70 -21.28 -36.00
CA TYR A 307 -1.87 -22.14 -35.15
C TYR A 307 -2.58 -22.45 -33.82
N SER A 308 -2.07 -23.41 -33.05
CA SER A 308 -2.74 -23.93 -31.86
C SER A 308 -2.66 -23.02 -30.62
N PRO A 309 -3.74 -22.94 -29.80
CA PRO A 309 -3.69 -22.32 -28.49
C PRO A 309 -2.49 -22.80 -27.68
N GLY A 310 -1.85 -21.86 -26.98
CA GLY A 310 -0.64 -22.11 -26.21
C GLY A 310 0.68 -21.98 -26.97
N CYS A 311 0.74 -22.09 -28.31
CA CYS A 311 2.01 -21.90 -29.03
C CYS A 311 2.65 -20.51 -28.79
N LYS A 312 1.80 -19.51 -28.57
CA LYS A 312 2.11 -18.26 -27.87
C LYS A 312 1.21 -18.17 -26.62
N ARG A 313 1.60 -17.37 -25.63
CA ARG A 313 0.76 -17.05 -24.47
C ARG A 313 -0.54 -16.43 -24.95
N VAL A 314 -1.67 -16.96 -24.48
CA VAL A 314 -3.02 -16.43 -24.80
C VAL A 314 -3.15 -15.04 -24.17
N ILE A 315 -3.57 -14.05 -24.94
CA ILE A 315 -3.80 -12.69 -24.45
C ILE A 315 -5.13 -12.67 -23.69
N ILE A 316 -5.20 -11.93 -22.59
CA ILE A 316 -6.39 -11.82 -21.75
C ILE A 316 -6.87 -10.37 -21.76
N SER A 317 -7.88 -10.06 -22.58
CA SER A 317 -8.35 -8.69 -22.81
C SER A 317 -9.84 -8.61 -23.12
N ASP A 318 -10.50 -7.61 -22.55
CA ASP A 318 -11.89 -7.24 -22.90
C ASP A 318 -11.91 -6.08 -23.92
N ASP A 319 -10.87 -5.25 -23.95
CA ASP A 319 -10.89 -3.90 -24.54
C ASP A 319 -10.30 -3.83 -25.97
N TYR A 320 -9.56 -4.86 -26.38
CA TYR A 320 -8.78 -4.86 -27.61
C TYR A 320 -9.62 -4.92 -28.89
N TYR A 321 -10.48 -5.94 -29.04
CA TYR A 321 -11.33 -6.06 -30.23
C TYR A 321 -12.32 -4.88 -30.36
N PRO A 322 -13.01 -4.40 -29.31
CA PRO A 322 -13.85 -3.20 -29.40
C PRO A 322 -13.05 -1.94 -29.84
N THR A 323 -11.78 -1.84 -29.48
CA THR A 323 -10.92 -0.73 -29.93
C THR A 323 -10.60 -0.82 -31.43
N LEU A 324 -10.40 -2.02 -31.99
CA LEU A 324 -10.24 -2.21 -33.44
C LEU A 324 -11.52 -1.96 -34.26
N GLY A 325 -12.68 -1.83 -33.59
CA GLY A 325 -13.95 -1.47 -34.23
C GLY A 325 -14.13 0.05 -34.43
N LYS A 326 -13.32 0.89 -33.78
CA LYS A 326 -13.42 2.37 -33.86
C LYS A 326 -12.97 2.90 -35.22
N GLU A 327 -13.67 3.91 -35.73
CA GLU A 327 -13.39 4.50 -37.07
C GLU A 327 -11.96 5.04 -37.23
N HIS A 328 -11.38 5.60 -36.16
CA HIS A 328 -10.01 6.14 -36.17
C HIS A 328 -8.92 5.10 -35.85
N VAL A 329 -9.26 3.81 -35.78
CA VAL A 329 -8.32 2.71 -35.49
C VAL A 329 -8.24 1.75 -36.68
N ASN A 330 -7.10 1.77 -37.39
CA ASN A 330 -6.86 0.94 -38.57
C ASN A 330 -5.93 -0.24 -38.25
N LEU A 331 -6.41 -1.48 -38.40
CA LEU A 331 -5.55 -2.65 -38.46
C LEU A 331 -4.78 -2.69 -39.79
N GLU A 332 -3.47 -2.88 -39.73
CA GLU A 332 -2.59 -2.98 -40.90
C GLU A 332 -1.84 -4.33 -40.87
N THR A 333 -1.92 -5.08 -41.97
CA THR A 333 -1.33 -6.44 -42.08
C THR A 333 -0.42 -6.62 -43.29
N ARG A 334 -0.31 -5.59 -44.14
CA ARG A 334 0.77 -5.54 -45.15
C ARG A 334 2.13 -5.47 -44.44
N LEU A 335 3.15 -6.07 -45.06
CA LEU A 335 4.51 -5.97 -44.56
C LEU A 335 4.98 -4.50 -44.59
N ILE A 336 5.65 -4.07 -43.53
CA ILE A 336 6.40 -2.81 -43.52
C ILE A 336 7.63 -3.02 -44.42
N LYS A 337 7.82 -2.10 -45.37
CA LYS A 337 8.96 -2.06 -46.30
C LYS A 337 10.14 -1.31 -45.69
N ARG A 338 9.85 -0.17 -45.07
CA ARG A 338 10.79 0.65 -44.29
C ARG A 338 10.02 1.63 -43.39
N ILE A 339 10.71 2.18 -42.41
CA ILE A 339 10.36 3.47 -41.81
C ILE A 339 10.90 4.57 -42.75
N THR A 340 10.33 5.76 -42.63
CA THR A 340 10.64 6.96 -43.43
C THR A 340 10.73 8.15 -42.49
N GLU A 341 11.33 9.25 -42.94
CA GLU A 341 11.51 10.48 -42.15
C GLU A 341 10.27 10.97 -41.39
N THR A 342 9.06 10.71 -41.89
CA THR A 342 7.77 11.16 -41.31
C THR A 342 6.79 10.04 -40.97
N GLY A 343 7.15 8.76 -41.13
CA GLY A 343 6.21 7.65 -40.89
C GLY A 343 6.63 6.30 -41.47
N ILE A 344 5.66 5.48 -41.88
CA ILE A 344 5.87 4.07 -42.25
C ILE A 344 5.42 3.80 -43.70
N GLU A 345 6.26 3.12 -44.49
CA GLU A 345 5.95 2.69 -45.86
C GLU A 345 5.65 1.18 -45.90
N THR A 346 4.49 0.77 -46.42
CA THR A 346 4.14 -0.64 -46.64
C THR A 346 4.64 -1.18 -47.98
N ALA A 347 4.68 -2.51 -48.13
CA ALA A 347 5.26 -3.20 -49.29
C ALA A 347 4.61 -2.88 -50.66
N ASP A 348 3.41 -2.31 -50.66
CA ASP A 348 2.71 -1.79 -51.85
C ASP A 348 3.08 -0.33 -52.20
N GLY A 349 4.00 0.29 -51.45
CA GLY A 349 4.47 1.65 -51.67
C GLY A 349 3.59 2.74 -51.05
N VAL A 350 2.57 2.38 -50.26
CA VAL A 350 1.77 3.35 -49.50
C VAL A 350 2.56 3.80 -48.27
N ALA A 351 2.83 5.10 -48.18
CA ALA A 351 3.38 5.73 -46.97
C ALA A 351 2.24 6.32 -46.13
N LYS A 352 2.30 6.11 -44.81
CA LYS A 352 1.43 6.74 -43.81
C LYS A 352 2.29 7.53 -42.82
N GLU A 353 2.00 8.80 -42.64
CA GLU A 353 2.68 9.66 -41.66
C GLU A 353 2.20 9.40 -40.22
N PHE A 354 3.12 9.53 -39.27
CA PHE A 354 2.84 9.42 -37.84
C PHE A 354 3.65 10.45 -37.05
N ASP A 355 3.16 10.79 -35.87
CA ASP A 355 3.86 11.68 -34.93
C ASP A 355 4.56 10.85 -33.84
N LEU A 356 4.01 9.66 -33.52
CA LEU A 356 4.54 8.68 -32.56
C LEU A 356 4.55 7.28 -33.17
N ILE A 357 5.68 6.57 -33.07
CA ILE A 357 5.80 5.13 -33.32
C ILE A 357 6.05 4.42 -31.99
N VAL A 358 5.14 3.51 -31.61
CA VAL A 358 5.27 2.63 -30.44
C VAL A 358 5.73 1.25 -30.89
N ALA A 359 6.97 0.89 -30.57
CA ALA A 359 7.48 -0.46 -30.66
C ALA A 359 6.95 -1.31 -29.49
N ALA A 360 5.88 -2.07 -29.74
CA ALA A 360 5.33 -3.09 -28.83
C ALA A 360 5.87 -4.49 -29.19
N THR A 361 7.16 -4.53 -29.54
CA THR A 361 7.83 -5.62 -30.27
C THR A 361 8.44 -6.69 -29.38
N GLY A 362 8.64 -6.41 -28.09
CA GLY A 362 8.92 -7.41 -27.07
C GLY A 362 10.34 -7.34 -26.50
N PHE A 363 10.96 -8.50 -26.30
CA PHE A 363 12.22 -8.64 -25.57
C PHE A 363 13.14 -9.68 -26.22
N ARG A 364 14.43 -9.61 -25.91
CA ARG A 364 15.43 -10.62 -26.34
C ARG A 364 15.33 -11.83 -25.39
N THR A 365 14.52 -12.84 -25.76
CA THR A 365 14.06 -13.91 -24.83
C THR A 365 14.89 -15.20 -24.83
N VAL A 366 15.61 -15.49 -25.90
CA VAL A 366 16.44 -16.71 -26.05
C VAL A 366 17.88 -16.49 -25.59
N GLU A 367 18.34 -15.24 -25.57
CA GLU A 367 19.66 -14.84 -25.04
C GLU A 367 19.57 -14.53 -23.54
N PHE A 368 19.35 -15.60 -22.76
CA PHE A 368 19.30 -15.54 -21.31
C PHE A 368 20.50 -14.79 -20.72
N MET A 369 20.23 -13.80 -19.84
CA MET A 369 21.21 -12.96 -19.15
C MET A 369 22.04 -11.99 -20.02
N TYR A 370 21.70 -11.79 -21.29
CA TYR A 370 22.29 -10.72 -22.11
C TYR A 370 22.14 -9.33 -21.43
N PRO A 371 23.15 -8.44 -21.46
CA PRO A 371 24.46 -8.56 -22.13
C PRO A 371 25.60 -9.09 -21.21
N ILE A 372 25.29 -9.70 -20.07
CA ILE A 372 26.28 -10.03 -19.04
C ILE A 372 27.24 -11.13 -19.51
N GLN A 373 28.55 -10.86 -19.48
CA GLN A 373 29.59 -11.84 -19.81
C GLN A 373 29.80 -12.81 -18.64
N ILE A 374 29.32 -14.04 -18.76
CA ILE A 374 29.53 -15.09 -17.75
C ILE A 374 30.60 -16.07 -18.23
N LYS A 375 31.63 -16.30 -17.40
CA LYS A 375 32.77 -17.20 -17.66
C LYS A 375 32.90 -18.21 -16.50
N GLY A 376 32.73 -19.48 -16.81
CA GLY A 376 32.73 -20.59 -15.84
C GLY A 376 34.11 -21.20 -15.60
N ALA A 377 34.11 -22.46 -15.15
CA ALA A 377 35.32 -23.24 -14.87
C ALA A 377 36.23 -23.33 -16.11
N ASN A 378 37.53 -23.22 -15.90
CA ASN A 378 38.57 -23.13 -16.94
C ASN A 378 38.34 -21.97 -17.95
N GLY A 379 37.55 -20.96 -17.57
CA GLY A 379 37.25 -19.79 -18.41
C GLY A 379 36.22 -20.00 -19.53
N ARG A 380 35.58 -21.18 -19.61
CA ARG A 380 34.55 -21.51 -20.63
C ARG A 380 33.41 -20.48 -20.58
N SER A 381 33.05 -19.85 -21.70
CA SER A 381 31.99 -18.84 -21.68
C SER A 381 30.60 -19.47 -21.67
N LEU A 382 29.62 -18.76 -21.12
CA LEU A 382 28.22 -19.18 -21.17
C LEU A 382 27.68 -19.27 -22.61
N SER A 383 28.17 -18.43 -23.51
CA SER A 383 27.94 -18.55 -24.96
C SER A 383 28.43 -19.89 -25.52
N ASP A 384 29.57 -20.43 -25.07
CA ASP A 384 30.07 -21.76 -25.48
C ASP A 384 29.26 -22.92 -24.85
N ILE A 385 28.65 -22.69 -23.68
CA ILE A 385 27.78 -23.65 -22.98
C ILE A 385 26.40 -23.72 -23.63
N TRP A 386 25.87 -22.60 -24.16
CA TRP A 386 24.52 -22.48 -24.72
C TRP A 386 24.46 -22.29 -26.24
N LYS A 387 25.57 -22.47 -26.96
CA LYS A 387 25.65 -22.37 -28.43
C LYS A 387 24.61 -23.23 -29.18
N ASP A 388 24.25 -24.39 -28.60
CA ASP A 388 23.29 -25.36 -29.16
C ASP A 388 21.88 -25.20 -28.53
N GLY A 389 21.60 -24.02 -27.97
CA GLY A 389 20.40 -23.64 -27.24
C GLY A 389 20.57 -23.73 -25.71
N ALA A 390 19.92 -22.82 -24.99
CA ALA A 390 20.07 -22.70 -23.54
C ALA A 390 19.52 -23.93 -22.78
N MET A 391 20.28 -24.39 -21.77
CA MET A 391 20.00 -25.59 -20.96
C MET A 391 20.47 -25.41 -19.50
N ALA A 392 19.75 -25.98 -18.55
CA ALA A 392 20.15 -26.03 -17.14
C ALA A 392 19.50 -27.23 -16.43
N TYR A 393 20.14 -27.75 -15.37
CA TYR A 393 19.51 -28.72 -14.47
C TYR A 393 18.46 -28.01 -13.62
N TYR A 394 17.24 -28.57 -13.60
CA TYR A 394 16.04 -27.96 -13.02
C TYR A 394 15.68 -26.55 -13.54
N GLY A 395 16.30 -26.08 -14.62
CA GLY A 395 16.21 -24.68 -15.06
C GLY A 395 16.90 -23.69 -14.10
N VAL A 396 17.74 -24.19 -13.19
CA VAL A 396 18.34 -23.43 -12.08
C VAL A 396 19.87 -23.48 -12.11
N ILE A 397 20.48 -24.65 -12.32
CA ILE A 397 21.94 -24.83 -12.25
C ILE A 397 22.50 -25.11 -13.65
N VAL A 398 23.53 -24.38 -14.06
CA VAL A 398 24.12 -24.47 -15.40
C VAL A 398 25.35 -25.40 -15.38
N GLU A 399 25.62 -26.08 -16.49
CA GLU A 399 26.86 -26.83 -16.72
C GLU A 399 28.09 -25.91 -16.58
N ASP A 400 29.18 -26.41 -16.00
CA ASP A 400 30.47 -25.72 -15.84
C ASP A 400 30.44 -24.31 -15.22
N LEU A 401 29.35 -23.91 -14.56
CA LEU A 401 29.28 -22.72 -13.70
C LEU A 401 29.21 -23.16 -12.21
N PRO A 402 30.34 -23.33 -11.50
CA PRO A 402 30.31 -23.80 -10.11
C PRO A 402 29.74 -22.75 -9.16
N ASN A 403 29.01 -23.18 -8.14
CA ASN A 403 28.33 -22.28 -7.18
C ASN A 403 27.48 -21.17 -7.85
N PHE A 404 26.93 -21.46 -9.03
CA PHE A 404 26.03 -20.57 -9.75
C PHE A 404 24.61 -21.12 -9.74
N ALA A 405 23.63 -20.23 -9.63
CA ALA A 405 22.24 -20.54 -9.92
C ALA A 405 21.52 -19.39 -10.63
N MET A 406 20.41 -19.70 -11.30
CA MET A 406 19.50 -18.71 -11.84
C MET A 406 18.04 -19.01 -11.46
N LEU A 407 17.22 -17.96 -11.39
CA LEU A 407 15.78 -18.06 -11.29
C LEU A 407 15.13 -17.65 -12.60
N TYR A 408 14.00 -18.26 -12.93
CA TYR A 408 13.31 -18.11 -14.21
C TYR A 408 14.21 -18.46 -15.43
N GLY A 409 15.07 -19.48 -15.28
CA GLY A 409 16.01 -19.93 -16.32
C GLY A 409 15.39 -20.75 -17.45
N PRO A 410 16.22 -21.45 -18.25
CA PRO A 410 15.77 -22.30 -19.34
C PRO A 410 14.73 -23.33 -18.90
N ASN A 411 13.73 -23.53 -19.75
CA ASN A 411 12.60 -24.44 -19.56
C ASN A 411 11.78 -24.27 -18.27
N THR A 412 11.68 -23.06 -17.69
CA THR A 412 10.81 -22.79 -16.51
C THR A 412 9.65 -21.82 -16.75
N ASN A 413 9.42 -21.36 -17.99
CA ASN A 413 8.30 -20.47 -18.32
C ASN A 413 6.95 -21.21 -18.40
N LEU A 414 5.87 -20.52 -18.06
CA LEU A 414 4.51 -21.07 -18.00
C LEU A 414 3.56 -20.35 -18.97
N GLY A 415 2.64 -21.10 -19.58
CA GLY A 415 1.52 -20.56 -20.34
C GLY A 415 0.18 -20.54 -19.60
N HIS A 416 0.09 -21.13 -18.40
CA HIS A 416 -1.18 -21.38 -17.68
C HIS A 416 -1.26 -20.76 -16.27
N ASN A 417 -0.17 -20.75 -15.48
CA ASN A 417 -0.19 -20.39 -14.06
C ASN A 417 0.90 -19.34 -13.68
N SER A 418 0.94 -18.93 -12.41
CA SER A 418 1.79 -17.88 -11.84
C SER A 418 3.26 -18.30 -11.72
N ILE A 419 4.16 -17.53 -12.36
CA ILE A 419 5.62 -17.77 -12.30
C ILE A 419 6.20 -17.66 -10.89
N ILE A 420 5.54 -16.91 -9.99
CA ILE A 420 5.94 -16.77 -8.57
C ILE A 420 6.04 -18.13 -7.87
N LEU A 421 5.18 -19.08 -8.23
CA LEU A 421 5.16 -20.42 -7.66
C LEU A 421 6.33 -21.30 -8.14
N MET A 422 6.92 -21.00 -9.30
CA MET A 422 8.17 -21.60 -9.78
C MET A 422 9.36 -20.96 -9.06
N ILE A 423 9.37 -19.62 -8.98
CA ILE A 423 10.40 -18.81 -8.30
C ILE A 423 10.57 -19.25 -6.84
N GLU A 424 9.48 -19.49 -6.11
CA GLU A 424 9.53 -19.99 -4.72
C GLU A 424 10.06 -21.42 -4.56
N ALA A 425 10.01 -22.25 -5.61
CA ALA A 425 10.67 -23.55 -5.61
C ALA A 425 12.18 -23.40 -5.87
N GLN A 426 12.53 -22.50 -6.79
CA GLN A 426 13.91 -22.16 -7.15
C GLN A 426 14.65 -21.53 -5.96
N SER A 427 14.08 -20.53 -5.27
CA SER A 427 14.71 -19.87 -4.11
C SER A 427 14.97 -20.83 -2.95
N ARG A 428 14.06 -21.78 -2.71
CA ARG A 428 14.23 -22.87 -1.72
C ARG A 428 15.38 -23.80 -2.08
N TYR A 429 15.44 -24.24 -3.34
CA TYR A 429 16.49 -25.12 -3.86
C TYR A 429 17.87 -24.46 -3.78
N ILE A 430 17.98 -23.21 -4.25
CA ILE A 430 19.20 -22.39 -4.17
C ILE A 430 19.65 -22.21 -2.71
N SER A 431 18.72 -21.92 -1.79
CA SER A 431 19.04 -21.77 -0.36
C SER A 431 19.63 -23.05 0.26
N ALA A 432 19.20 -24.24 -0.19
CA ALA A 432 19.74 -25.51 0.28
C ALA A 432 21.18 -25.77 -0.22
N LEU A 433 21.52 -25.32 -1.43
CA LEU A 433 22.89 -25.34 -1.96
C LEU A 433 23.79 -24.35 -1.22
N VAL A 434 23.36 -23.09 -1.09
CA VAL A 434 24.07 -22.03 -0.35
C VAL A 434 24.33 -22.43 1.11
N SER A 435 23.41 -23.17 1.73
CA SER A 435 23.59 -23.70 3.10
C SER A 435 24.78 -24.66 3.22
N GLN A 436 25.20 -25.35 2.15
CA GLN A 436 26.41 -26.18 2.18
C GLN A 436 27.68 -25.33 2.09
N ILE A 437 27.65 -24.27 1.29
CA ILE A 437 28.75 -23.31 1.18
C ILE A 437 28.97 -22.59 2.51
N LEU A 438 27.88 -22.16 3.17
CA LEU A 438 27.91 -21.56 4.51
C LEU A 438 28.49 -22.51 5.56
N GLN A 439 28.13 -23.80 5.52
CA GLN A 439 28.72 -24.80 6.42
C GLN A 439 30.22 -24.96 6.17
N ALA A 440 30.65 -25.08 4.90
CA ALA A 440 32.07 -25.14 4.54
C ALA A 440 32.83 -23.90 5.05
N GLN A 441 32.28 -22.70 4.86
CA GLN A 441 32.86 -21.46 5.38
C GLN A 441 33.00 -21.45 6.92
N MET A 442 32.01 -22.01 7.64
CA MET A 442 32.08 -22.14 9.10
C MET A 442 33.16 -23.15 9.54
N ASP A 443 33.38 -24.19 8.76
CA ASP A 443 34.42 -25.21 8.98
C ASP A 443 35.82 -24.78 8.47
N GLY A 444 35.96 -23.55 7.97
CA GLY A 444 37.23 -23.01 7.43
C GLY A 444 37.62 -23.57 6.06
N GLN A 445 36.64 -24.01 5.25
CA GLN A 445 36.82 -24.76 4.02
C GLN A 445 36.15 -24.08 2.81
N ASN A 446 36.74 -24.23 1.62
CA ASN A 446 36.11 -23.83 0.37
C ASN A 446 35.41 -25.05 -0.24
N LEU A 447 34.21 -24.84 -0.78
CA LEU A 447 33.39 -25.86 -1.44
C LEU A 447 32.89 -25.30 -2.77
N ALA A 448 33.13 -26.04 -3.85
CA ALA A 448 32.54 -25.77 -5.16
C ALA A 448 31.57 -26.91 -5.52
N LEU A 449 30.38 -26.54 -6.00
CA LEU A 449 29.31 -27.43 -6.42
C LEU A 449 28.99 -27.17 -7.90
N ARG A 450 29.09 -28.20 -8.75
CA ARG A 450 28.63 -28.15 -10.15
C ARG A 450 27.79 -29.40 -10.48
N PRO A 451 26.81 -29.33 -11.39
CA PRO A 451 25.99 -30.48 -11.74
C PRO A 451 26.80 -31.47 -12.58
N LYS A 452 26.43 -32.75 -12.56
CA LYS A 452 27.01 -33.75 -13.48
C LYS A 452 26.51 -33.52 -14.90
N PRO A 453 27.37 -33.54 -15.93
CA PRO A 453 26.94 -33.40 -17.34
C PRO A 453 25.88 -34.42 -17.75
N GLU A 454 25.96 -35.67 -17.26
CA GLU A 454 24.93 -36.69 -17.54
C GLU A 454 23.55 -36.30 -16.99
N ALA A 455 23.50 -35.66 -15.82
CA ALA A 455 22.25 -35.22 -15.18
C ALA A 455 21.65 -34.00 -15.88
N VAL A 456 22.49 -33.03 -16.27
CA VAL A 456 22.06 -31.88 -17.10
C VAL A 456 21.49 -32.38 -18.43
N THR A 457 22.24 -33.22 -19.14
CA THR A 457 21.89 -33.74 -20.46
C THR A 457 20.56 -34.50 -20.40
N LYS A 458 20.47 -35.54 -19.57
CA LYS A 458 19.29 -36.38 -19.47
C LYS A 458 18.03 -35.58 -19.13
N PHE A 459 18.11 -34.69 -18.14
CA PHE A 459 16.99 -33.84 -17.73
C PHE A 459 16.48 -32.99 -18.89
N ASN A 460 17.39 -32.38 -19.67
CA ASN A 460 17.00 -31.57 -20.83
C ASN A 460 16.49 -32.43 -22.00
N GLU A 461 17.02 -33.64 -22.22
CA GLU A 461 16.51 -34.58 -23.24
C GLU A 461 15.08 -35.07 -22.94
N ASP A 462 14.81 -35.48 -21.70
CA ASP A 462 13.48 -35.90 -21.24
C ASP A 462 12.44 -34.77 -21.44
N ILE A 463 12.82 -33.52 -21.11
CA ILE A 463 12.00 -32.32 -21.32
C ILE A 463 11.75 -32.05 -22.81
N GLN A 464 12.79 -32.06 -23.65
CA GLN A 464 12.63 -31.79 -25.09
C GLN A 464 11.80 -32.90 -25.77
N ALA A 465 11.87 -34.15 -25.31
CA ALA A 465 11.04 -35.25 -25.78
C ALA A 465 9.54 -35.08 -25.47
N ALA A 466 9.20 -34.33 -24.41
CA ALA A 466 7.83 -33.90 -24.11
C ALA A 466 7.45 -32.64 -24.92
N LEU A 467 8.27 -31.58 -24.89
CA LEU A 467 7.98 -30.30 -25.53
C LEU A 467 7.74 -30.41 -27.04
N ARG A 468 8.48 -31.28 -27.75
CA ARG A 468 8.31 -31.58 -29.18
C ARG A 468 6.90 -32.06 -29.58
N LYS A 469 6.10 -32.55 -28.61
CA LYS A 469 4.72 -33.04 -28.84
C LYS A 469 3.65 -31.99 -28.49
N SER A 470 4.04 -30.92 -27.81
CA SER A 470 3.11 -29.91 -27.29
C SER A 470 2.61 -28.90 -28.33
N SER A 471 1.66 -28.05 -27.95
CA SER A 471 1.28 -26.84 -28.71
C SER A 471 2.45 -25.87 -28.93
N PHE A 472 3.48 -25.85 -28.08
CA PHE A 472 4.67 -24.99 -28.27
C PHE A 472 5.45 -25.39 -29.54
N ALA A 473 5.40 -26.68 -29.89
CA ALA A 473 5.96 -27.26 -31.11
C ALA A 473 4.99 -27.21 -32.32
N ASP A 474 4.07 -26.22 -32.37
CA ASP A 474 3.26 -25.99 -33.57
C ASP A 474 4.13 -25.40 -34.70
N PRO A 475 4.20 -26.03 -35.89
CA PRO A 475 5.02 -25.54 -37.01
C PRO A 475 4.43 -24.29 -37.68
N ASN A 476 3.14 -24.01 -37.55
CA ASN A 476 2.49 -22.83 -38.15
C ASN A 476 2.78 -21.54 -37.37
N CYS A 477 3.60 -21.60 -36.32
CA CYS A 477 3.76 -20.56 -35.31
C CYS A 477 5.24 -20.32 -34.98
N SER A 478 5.71 -19.12 -35.30
CA SER A 478 6.88 -18.53 -34.65
C SER A 478 6.47 -17.92 -33.31
N SER A 479 7.22 -18.22 -32.25
CA SER A 479 7.01 -17.68 -30.90
C SER A 479 8.32 -17.56 -30.14
N TRP A 480 8.38 -16.61 -29.20
CA TRP A 480 9.58 -16.28 -28.42
C TRP A 480 10.05 -17.42 -27.48
N TYR A 481 9.34 -18.55 -27.45
CA TYR A 481 9.64 -19.71 -26.64
C TYR A 481 10.74 -20.62 -27.22
N LYS A 482 11.05 -20.45 -28.51
CA LYS A 482 11.92 -21.35 -29.29
C LYS A 482 12.89 -20.58 -30.18
N THR A 483 14.04 -21.21 -30.42
CA THR A 483 15.10 -20.76 -31.32
C THR A 483 14.72 -20.96 -32.80
N GLU A 484 15.55 -20.49 -33.71
CA GLU A 484 15.30 -20.58 -35.17
C GLU A 484 15.28 -22.02 -35.70
N ASP A 485 16.05 -22.94 -35.10
CA ASP A 485 15.99 -24.38 -35.35
C ASP A 485 14.75 -25.07 -34.72
N GLY A 486 13.94 -24.32 -33.97
CA GLY A 486 12.68 -24.76 -33.38
C GLY A 486 12.81 -25.42 -32.00
N ARG A 487 14.01 -25.50 -31.41
CA ARG A 487 14.22 -25.99 -30.03
C ARG A 487 13.54 -25.06 -29.01
N ILE A 488 12.74 -25.63 -28.11
CA ILE A 488 11.95 -24.85 -27.14
C ILE A 488 12.78 -24.65 -25.87
N THR A 489 13.43 -23.49 -25.74
CA THR A 489 14.37 -23.16 -24.66
C THR A 489 13.70 -22.55 -23.43
N ASN A 490 12.50 -21.97 -23.54
CA ASN A 490 11.94 -21.16 -22.46
C ASN A 490 10.89 -21.90 -21.61
N ASN A 491 10.02 -22.72 -22.21
CA ASN A 491 8.84 -23.26 -21.52
C ASN A 491 9.10 -24.55 -20.74
N TRP A 492 8.43 -24.66 -19.60
CA TRP A 492 8.26 -25.91 -18.85
C TRP A 492 7.22 -26.82 -19.52
N HIS A 493 7.36 -28.12 -19.33
CA HIS A 493 6.60 -29.15 -20.06
C HIS A 493 5.46 -29.80 -19.25
N SER A 494 5.28 -29.44 -17.98
CA SER A 494 4.33 -30.07 -17.05
C SER A 494 3.63 -29.02 -16.16
N THR A 495 2.90 -29.47 -15.14
CA THR A 495 2.22 -28.58 -14.17
C THR A 495 3.21 -27.88 -13.23
N VAL A 496 2.73 -26.89 -12.47
CA VAL A 496 3.53 -26.24 -11.41
C VAL A 496 3.75 -27.18 -10.24
N VAL A 497 2.75 -27.98 -9.88
CA VAL A 497 2.86 -29.00 -8.82
C VAL A 497 3.97 -30.02 -9.15
N ASP A 498 4.13 -30.43 -10.40
CA ASP A 498 5.22 -31.34 -10.82
C ASP A 498 6.59 -30.71 -10.64
N TYR A 499 6.79 -29.48 -11.15
CA TYR A 499 8.04 -28.75 -10.99
C TYR A 499 8.40 -28.55 -9.51
N GLN A 500 7.40 -28.21 -8.70
CA GLN A 500 7.55 -28.08 -7.26
C GLN A 500 7.87 -29.41 -6.57
N ASN A 501 7.42 -30.56 -7.06
CA ASN A 501 7.80 -31.87 -6.55
C ASN A 501 9.26 -32.21 -6.92
N GLU A 502 9.70 -31.93 -8.14
CA GLU A 502 11.09 -32.13 -8.58
C GLU A 502 12.09 -31.31 -7.73
N LEU A 503 11.83 -30.02 -7.53
CA LEU A 503 12.68 -29.16 -6.69
C LEU A 503 12.46 -29.38 -5.16
N SER A 504 11.64 -30.34 -4.74
CA SER A 504 11.36 -30.56 -3.31
C SER A 504 12.51 -31.20 -2.52
N SER A 505 13.54 -31.73 -3.20
CA SER A 505 14.76 -32.31 -2.63
C SER A 505 16.00 -31.96 -3.45
N VAL A 506 17.15 -31.76 -2.80
CA VAL A 506 18.46 -31.82 -3.48
C VAL A 506 18.95 -33.27 -3.46
N ARG A 507 19.22 -33.86 -4.63
CA ARG A 507 19.92 -35.14 -4.78
C ARG A 507 21.41 -34.85 -4.93
N TRP A 508 22.21 -35.20 -3.92
CA TRP A 508 23.65 -34.91 -3.92
C TRP A 508 24.44 -35.84 -4.85
N ASP A 509 23.89 -37.01 -5.16
CA ASP A 509 24.43 -37.93 -6.18
C ASP A 509 24.48 -37.29 -7.59
N ASP A 510 23.71 -36.23 -7.87
CA ASP A 510 23.69 -35.53 -9.16
C ASP A 510 24.75 -34.42 -9.28
N TYR A 511 25.52 -34.17 -8.22
CA TYR A 511 26.53 -33.10 -8.15
C TYR A 511 27.97 -33.64 -8.14
N ILE A 512 28.89 -32.80 -8.58
CA ILE A 512 30.33 -32.91 -8.37
C ILE A 512 30.69 -31.88 -7.28
N ALA A 513 31.41 -32.33 -6.26
CA ALA A 513 31.82 -31.51 -5.12
C ALA A 513 33.35 -31.40 -5.04
N GLU A 514 33.86 -30.17 -5.10
CA GLU A 514 35.28 -29.82 -5.23
C GLU A 514 35.71 -28.87 -4.10
N GLY A 515 37.02 -28.65 -3.96
CA GLY A 515 37.62 -27.93 -2.83
C GLY A 515 37.81 -28.78 -1.56
N THR A 516 38.20 -28.12 -0.47
CA THR A 516 38.46 -28.78 0.83
C THR A 516 37.17 -29.26 1.52
N GLY A 517 36.05 -28.58 1.27
CA GLY A 517 34.73 -28.89 1.84
C GLY A 517 34.01 -30.11 1.26
N LYS A 518 34.54 -30.76 0.21
CA LYS A 518 33.85 -31.82 -0.53
C LYS A 518 33.35 -33.00 0.32
N SER A 519 33.98 -33.27 1.47
CA SER A 519 33.55 -34.31 2.42
C SER A 519 32.20 -34.02 3.11
N LEU A 520 31.70 -32.78 3.07
CA LEU A 520 30.36 -32.41 3.53
C LEU A 520 29.25 -33.00 2.63
N ILE A 521 29.54 -33.13 1.33
CA ILE A 521 28.61 -33.66 0.32
C ILE A 521 28.72 -35.18 0.22
N GLY A 522 29.95 -35.72 0.18
CA GLY A 522 30.19 -37.17 0.02
C GLY A 522 29.68 -38.09 1.15
N LYS A 523 29.01 -37.54 2.17
CA LYS A 523 28.29 -38.28 3.23
C LYS A 523 26.76 -38.19 3.09
N LYS A 524 26.24 -37.42 2.14
CA LYS A 524 24.82 -37.13 1.95
C LYS A 524 24.36 -37.70 0.62
N LYS A 525 23.20 -38.35 0.61
CA LYS A 525 22.56 -38.82 -0.63
C LYS A 525 21.50 -37.82 -1.14
N GLU A 526 20.66 -37.36 -0.23
CA GLU A 526 19.55 -36.45 -0.52
C GLU A 526 19.38 -35.44 0.63
N THR A 527 18.72 -34.32 0.38
CA THR A 527 18.27 -33.39 1.41
C THR A 527 16.91 -32.82 1.01
N HIS A 528 15.86 -33.21 1.73
CA HIS A 528 14.49 -32.77 1.48
C HIS A 528 14.27 -31.34 1.99
N ILE A 529 13.67 -30.49 1.16
CA ILE A 529 13.39 -29.07 1.41
C ILE A 529 11.89 -28.84 1.59
N GLY A 530 11.07 -29.59 0.86
CA GLY A 530 9.61 -29.48 0.85
C GLY A 530 9.09 -28.32 0.00
N ARG A 531 8.02 -28.57 -0.75
CA ARG A 531 7.43 -27.61 -1.70
C ARG A 531 6.47 -26.59 -1.09
N VAL A 532 6.04 -25.62 -1.90
CA VAL A 532 4.83 -24.82 -1.62
C VAL A 532 3.61 -25.74 -1.73
N LYS A 533 2.55 -25.49 -0.96
CA LYS A 533 1.27 -26.20 -1.08
C LYS A 533 0.14 -25.19 -1.09
N GLU A 534 -0.36 -24.91 -2.29
CA GLU A 534 -1.47 -23.97 -2.53
C GLU A 534 -2.75 -24.72 -2.94
N GLU A 535 -2.65 -25.98 -3.36
CA GLU A 535 -3.77 -26.80 -3.80
C GLU A 535 -4.76 -27.15 -2.67
N THR A 536 -6.01 -27.49 -3.02
CA THR A 536 -7.03 -27.88 -2.01
C THR A 536 -6.67 -29.20 -1.30
N LEU A 537 -6.11 -29.13 -0.09
CA LEU A 537 -5.76 -30.29 0.73
C LEU A 537 -6.96 -30.99 1.42
N ILE A 538 -8.12 -30.33 1.54
CA ILE A 538 -9.29 -30.83 2.29
C ILE A 538 -10.53 -30.75 1.41
N SER A 539 -11.30 -31.85 1.32
CA SER A 539 -12.52 -31.88 0.51
C SER A 539 -13.53 -30.81 0.95
N ASN A 540 -14.21 -30.16 0.00
CA ASN A 540 -15.26 -29.17 0.30
C ASN A 540 -16.29 -29.73 1.29
N THR A 541 -16.65 -31.02 1.16
CA THR A 541 -17.53 -31.75 2.07
C THR A 541 -17.02 -31.81 3.51
N SER A 542 -15.73 -32.05 3.73
CA SER A 542 -15.13 -32.09 5.07
C SER A 542 -15.13 -30.70 5.74
N LEU A 543 -14.88 -29.64 4.96
CA LEU A 543 -14.95 -28.27 5.44
C LEU A 543 -16.38 -27.88 5.84
N LEU A 544 -17.36 -28.27 5.02
CA LEU A 544 -18.79 -28.02 5.22
C LEU A 544 -19.30 -28.70 6.50
N TRP A 545 -18.87 -29.95 6.76
CA TRP A 545 -19.11 -30.62 8.05
C TRP A 545 -18.44 -29.92 9.23
N GLY A 546 -17.19 -29.43 9.07
CA GLY A 546 -16.50 -28.67 10.11
C GLY A 546 -17.26 -27.39 10.51
N VAL A 547 -17.67 -26.59 9.53
CA VAL A 547 -18.47 -25.36 9.75
C VAL A 547 -19.84 -25.70 10.36
N ALA A 548 -20.51 -26.75 9.89
CA ALA A 548 -21.77 -27.22 10.47
C ALA A 548 -21.60 -27.68 11.93
N SER A 549 -20.52 -28.40 12.26
CA SER A 549 -20.21 -28.80 13.63
C SER A 549 -19.92 -27.61 14.55
N VAL A 550 -19.23 -26.57 14.07
CA VAL A 550 -19.01 -25.34 14.84
C VAL A 550 -20.32 -24.57 15.04
N ALA A 551 -21.16 -24.43 14.00
CA ALA A 551 -22.48 -23.81 14.13
C ALA A 551 -23.41 -24.56 15.08
N VAL A 552 -23.40 -25.90 15.05
CA VAL A 552 -24.14 -26.75 16.00
C VAL A 552 -23.57 -26.69 17.42
N ALA A 553 -22.25 -26.55 17.58
CA ALA A 553 -21.62 -26.36 18.88
C ALA A 553 -21.98 -25.00 19.50
N LEU A 554 -21.91 -23.92 18.72
CA LEU A 554 -22.31 -22.57 19.14
C LEU A 554 -23.82 -22.51 19.47
N GLY A 555 -24.67 -23.03 18.58
CA GLY A 555 -26.11 -23.13 18.83
C GLY A 555 -26.44 -24.01 20.04
N GLY A 556 -25.72 -25.11 20.24
CA GLY A 556 -25.85 -25.98 21.40
C GLY A 556 -25.40 -25.34 22.71
N TYR A 557 -24.36 -24.49 22.67
CA TYR A 557 -23.91 -23.69 23.81
C TYR A 557 -24.96 -22.62 24.18
N TYR A 558 -25.50 -21.93 23.17
CA TYR A 558 -26.56 -20.93 23.33
C TYR A 558 -27.86 -21.55 23.89
N LEU A 559 -28.27 -22.71 23.37
CA LEU A 559 -29.42 -23.48 23.87
C LEU A 559 -29.23 -24.02 25.29
N LYS A 560 -27.99 -24.18 25.75
CA LYS A 560 -27.68 -24.53 27.15
C LYS A 560 -27.83 -23.32 28.08
N GLY A 561 -27.50 -22.12 27.61
CA GLY A 561 -27.75 -20.86 28.32
C GLY A 561 -29.24 -20.50 28.38
N SER A 562 -30.00 -20.73 27.30
CA SER A 562 -31.43 -20.39 27.23
C SER A 562 -32.36 -21.27 28.07
N ALA A 563 -31.84 -22.25 28.81
CA ALA A 563 -32.63 -23.10 29.70
C ALA A 563 -33.18 -22.35 30.94
N LEU A 564 -32.63 -21.17 31.26
CA LEU A 564 -32.95 -20.40 32.47
C LEU A 564 -33.95 -19.24 32.27
N LEU A 565 -34.33 -18.89 31.04
CA LEU A 565 -35.23 -17.77 30.74
C LEU A 565 -36.35 -18.16 29.76
N ARG A 566 -37.58 -18.27 30.26
CA ARG A 566 -38.80 -18.35 29.43
C ARG A 566 -39.41 -16.95 29.32
N GLY A 567 -39.33 -16.30 28.15
CA GLY A 567 -39.67 -14.86 28.06
C GLY A 567 -40.12 -14.28 26.70
N GLY A 568 -40.38 -15.09 25.66
CA GLY A 568 -41.04 -14.61 24.43
C GLY A 568 -40.11 -14.09 23.30
N ARG A 569 -40.68 -14.10 22.08
CA ARG A 569 -40.16 -13.62 20.78
C ARG A 569 -38.71 -14.00 20.42
N TYR A 570 -38.60 -14.96 19.49
CA TYR A 570 -37.36 -15.31 18.78
C TYR A 570 -37.16 -14.40 17.56
N ASP A 571 -35.91 -14.10 17.23
CA ASP A 571 -35.51 -13.20 16.15
C ASP A 571 -34.76 -13.97 15.03
N GLU A 572 -34.92 -13.54 13.77
CA GLU A 572 -34.50 -14.34 12.59
C GLU A 572 -32.99 -14.26 12.26
N THR A 573 -32.28 -13.34 12.91
CA THR A 573 -30.92 -12.88 12.57
C THR A 573 -29.85 -13.98 12.58
N ILE A 574 -29.95 -14.98 13.46
CA ILE A 574 -28.90 -16.00 13.64
C ILE A 574 -28.83 -17.00 12.45
N MET A 575 -29.91 -17.18 11.69
CA MET A 575 -29.89 -17.99 10.46
C MET A 575 -29.06 -17.34 9.34
N TYR A 576 -28.97 -16.01 9.30
CA TYR A 576 -28.34 -15.29 8.19
C TYR A 576 -26.83 -15.49 8.10
N LEU A 577 -26.07 -15.46 9.21
CA LEU A 577 -24.61 -15.64 9.15
C LEU A 577 -24.20 -17.04 8.64
N GLY A 578 -24.94 -18.08 9.03
CA GLY A 578 -24.74 -19.44 8.50
C GLY A 578 -25.03 -19.52 7.01
N LEU A 579 -26.12 -18.88 6.55
CA LEU A 579 -26.50 -18.83 5.15
C LEU A 579 -25.53 -18.01 4.30
N ILE A 580 -25.04 -16.85 4.77
CA ILE A 580 -24.06 -16.02 4.04
C ILE A 580 -22.74 -16.79 3.82
N THR A 581 -22.30 -17.56 4.81
CA THR A 581 -21.08 -18.39 4.70
C THR A 581 -21.23 -19.53 3.68
N LEU A 582 -22.44 -20.08 3.51
CA LEU A 582 -22.72 -21.10 2.49
C LEU A 582 -22.97 -20.49 1.09
N ALA A 583 -23.74 -19.39 1.03
CA ALA A 583 -24.13 -18.71 -0.20
C ALA A 583 -22.96 -18.01 -0.91
N THR A 584 -21.87 -17.68 -0.20
CA THR A 584 -20.64 -17.18 -0.83
C THR A 584 -19.75 -18.30 -1.40
N MET A 585 -19.83 -19.53 -0.89
CA MET A 585 -18.92 -20.61 -1.27
C MET A 585 -19.50 -21.58 -2.31
N GLU A 586 -20.80 -21.89 -2.26
CA GLU A 586 -21.38 -22.89 -3.17
C GLU A 586 -21.57 -22.39 -4.63
N PRO A 587 -22.04 -21.15 -4.89
CA PRO A 587 -22.24 -20.65 -6.25
C PRO A 587 -20.95 -20.53 -7.05
N ILE A 588 -19.81 -20.23 -6.42
CA ILE A 588 -18.52 -20.11 -7.11
C ILE A 588 -18.09 -21.48 -7.65
N SER A 589 -18.06 -22.51 -6.79
CA SER A 589 -17.68 -23.88 -7.18
C SER A 589 -18.63 -24.49 -8.22
N LYS A 590 -19.92 -24.11 -8.23
CA LYS A 590 -20.90 -24.58 -9.21
C LYS A 590 -20.90 -23.77 -10.52
N LYS A 591 -20.87 -22.43 -10.49
CA LYS A 591 -20.85 -21.61 -11.73
C LYS A 591 -19.60 -21.88 -12.56
N TYR A 592 -18.40 -21.89 -11.96
CA TYR A 592 -17.16 -22.15 -12.69
C TYR A 592 -17.07 -23.56 -13.30
N LYS A 593 -17.78 -24.57 -12.76
CA LYS A 593 -17.82 -25.92 -13.33
C LYS A 593 -19.02 -26.19 -14.26
N ALA A 594 -20.11 -25.43 -14.15
CA ALA A 594 -21.28 -25.57 -15.02
C ALA A 594 -21.17 -24.72 -16.30
N ALA A 595 -20.67 -23.48 -16.20
CA ALA A 595 -20.51 -22.58 -17.34
C ALA A 595 -19.48 -23.09 -18.37
N ALA A 596 -18.54 -23.93 -17.94
CA ALA A 596 -17.56 -24.59 -18.82
C ALA A 596 -18.09 -25.86 -19.52
N VAL A 597 -19.32 -26.29 -19.25
CA VAL A 597 -19.86 -27.58 -19.74
C VAL A 597 -21.15 -27.41 -20.55
N ASN A 598 -22.05 -26.50 -20.16
CA ASN A 598 -23.31 -26.25 -20.87
C ASN A 598 -23.38 -24.79 -21.32
N ALA A 599 -23.24 -24.55 -22.63
CA ALA A 599 -23.41 -23.23 -23.24
C ALA A 599 -24.07 -23.34 -24.64
N GLU A 600 -25.39 -23.20 -24.67
CA GLU A 600 -26.11 -22.66 -25.84
C GLU A 600 -26.26 -21.14 -25.65
N PRO A 601 -26.19 -20.33 -26.73
CA PRO A 601 -26.11 -18.88 -26.61
C PRO A 601 -27.48 -18.24 -26.34
N GLY A 602 -27.59 -17.47 -25.25
CA GLY A 602 -28.76 -16.68 -24.90
C GLY A 602 -28.37 -15.45 -24.08
N TRP A 603 -28.93 -14.30 -24.44
CA TRP A 603 -28.61 -12.98 -23.88
C TRP A 603 -29.06 -12.85 -22.42
N PHE A 604 -28.38 -11.98 -21.65
CA PHE A 604 -28.86 -11.47 -20.37
C PHE A 604 -28.38 -10.03 -20.14
N ASP A 605 -29.27 -9.08 -20.39
CA ASP A 605 -29.20 -7.75 -19.78
C ASP A 605 -29.53 -7.82 -18.29
N LEU A 606 -29.10 -6.81 -17.53
CA LEU A 606 -29.34 -6.69 -16.09
C LEU A 606 -29.67 -5.24 -15.65
N GLU A 607 -30.47 -4.54 -16.46
CA GLU A 607 -31.33 -3.46 -15.96
C GLU A 607 -32.68 -4.04 -15.53
N ASP A 608 -32.76 -4.63 -14.32
CA ASP A 608 -34.05 -4.70 -13.60
C ASP A 608 -33.87 -5.03 -12.11
N LEU A 609 -33.94 -4.01 -11.24
CA LEU A 609 -34.18 -4.19 -9.81
C LEU A 609 -34.73 -2.92 -9.11
N SER A 610 -35.49 -2.09 -9.83
CA SER A 610 -35.99 -0.80 -9.30
C SER A 610 -37.40 -0.40 -9.79
N ALA A 611 -38.30 -1.35 -10.03
CA ALA A 611 -39.74 -1.07 -10.15
C ALA A 611 -40.63 -2.29 -9.82
N VAL A 612 -41.70 -2.09 -9.05
CA VAL A 612 -42.83 -3.05 -8.96
C VAL A 612 -44.16 -2.28 -8.82
N PRO A 613 -45.01 -2.27 -9.86
CA PRO A 613 -46.42 -1.91 -9.74
C PRO A 613 -47.36 -3.10 -9.94
N PHE A 614 -48.30 -3.22 -9.00
CA PHE A 614 -49.61 -3.90 -9.00
C PHE A 614 -50.05 -4.86 -10.14
N ILE A 615 -50.35 -6.10 -9.73
CA ILE A 615 -51.58 -6.89 -9.99
C ILE A 615 -52.20 -6.85 -11.41
N GLY A 616 -52.18 -8.01 -12.10
CA GLY A 616 -53.04 -8.29 -13.26
C GLY A 616 -53.34 -9.79 -13.44
N LEU A 617 -54.62 -10.16 -13.59
CA LEU A 617 -55.09 -11.55 -13.75
C LEU A 617 -55.11 -11.99 -15.23
N THR A 618 -54.68 -13.23 -15.55
CA THR A 618 -55.51 -14.31 -16.14
C THR A 618 -54.69 -15.56 -16.57
N LYS A 619 -55.37 -16.60 -17.05
CA LYS A 619 -54.89 -17.92 -17.53
C LYS A 619 -55.63 -18.26 -18.86
N PRO A 620 -55.43 -19.44 -19.50
CA PRO A 620 -54.22 -20.07 -20.05
C PRO A 620 -54.45 -20.65 -21.48
N ALA A 621 -53.43 -21.24 -22.16
CA ALA A 621 -53.67 -22.40 -23.07
C ALA A 621 -52.41 -23.18 -23.53
N LYS A 622 -52.64 -24.46 -23.82
CA LYS A 622 -51.85 -25.51 -24.52
C LYS A 622 -51.45 -25.06 -25.96
N LEU A 623 -50.52 -25.65 -26.72
CA LEU A 623 -50.18 -27.07 -27.04
C LEU A 623 -48.66 -27.17 -27.44
N ALA A 624 -47.90 -28.24 -27.15
CA ALA A 624 -47.79 -29.55 -27.84
C ALA A 624 -47.09 -29.50 -29.22
N ALA A 625 -46.27 -30.47 -29.69
CA ALA A 625 -45.66 -31.67 -29.09
C ALA A 625 -44.62 -32.30 -30.07
N ASN A 626 -43.97 -33.40 -29.65
CA ASN A 626 -43.27 -34.40 -30.50
C ASN A 626 -41.92 -33.97 -31.13
N SER A 627 -40.95 -34.87 -31.39
CA SER A 627 -40.78 -36.27 -30.94
C SER A 627 -39.33 -36.74 -31.14
N SER A 628 -38.81 -37.54 -30.21
CA SER A 628 -37.62 -38.37 -30.42
C SER A 628 -37.93 -39.57 -31.34
N PRO A 629 -36.89 -40.26 -31.86
CA PRO A 629 -36.69 -41.62 -31.35
C PRO A 629 -35.25 -41.94 -30.95
N SER A 630 -35.10 -42.94 -30.09
CA SER A 630 -33.83 -43.54 -29.64
C SER A 630 -33.49 -44.81 -30.43
N LEU A 631 -32.29 -45.39 -30.20
CA LEU A 631 -31.91 -46.82 -30.16
C LEU A 631 -30.38 -46.97 -30.44
N ASN A 632 -29.67 -48.06 -30.08
CA ASN A 632 -29.55 -48.69 -28.76
C ASN A 632 -28.34 -49.67 -28.68
N TYR A 633 -27.85 -49.93 -27.47
CA TYR A 633 -27.18 -51.18 -27.02
C TYR A 633 -25.84 -51.72 -27.59
N SER A 634 -24.98 -52.14 -26.64
CA SER A 634 -24.16 -53.39 -26.63
C SER A 634 -22.78 -53.39 -27.35
N ARG A 635 -21.76 -54.20 -26.97
CA ARG A 635 -21.51 -55.07 -25.79
C ARG A 635 -20.03 -55.56 -25.72
N ILE A 636 -19.58 -55.97 -24.52
CA ILE A 636 -18.57 -57.03 -24.20
C ILE A 636 -17.12 -56.88 -24.76
N THR A 637 -16.14 -56.65 -23.88
CA THR A 637 -15.08 -57.64 -23.51
C THR A 637 -14.18 -57.16 -22.34
N ASP A 638 -13.81 -58.09 -21.45
CA ASP A 638 -12.74 -58.06 -20.44
C ASP A 638 -12.22 -59.51 -20.38
N PRO A 639 -10.90 -59.79 -20.20
CA PRO A 639 -10.52 -60.42 -18.94
C PRO A 639 -9.06 -60.22 -18.44
N MET A 640 -8.93 -59.83 -17.16
CA MET A 640 -8.03 -60.49 -16.15
C MET A 640 -6.49 -60.32 -16.26
N ARG A 641 -5.63 -60.57 -15.25
CA ARG A 641 -5.67 -61.07 -13.83
C ARG A 641 -4.35 -60.62 -13.13
N ARG A 642 -4.07 -60.69 -11.80
CA ARG A 642 -4.48 -61.50 -10.62
C ARG A 642 -4.26 -60.62 -9.35
N SER A 643 -5.25 -60.40 -8.47
CA SER A 643 -5.51 -61.13 -7.19
C SER A 643 -4.37 -61.12 -6.13
N ARG A 644 -4.60 -60.89 -4.83
CA ARG A 644 -5.70 -61.42 -3.97
C ARG A 644 -6.11 -60.50 -2.79
N LYS A 645 -7.43 -60.43 -2.53
CA LYS A 645 -8.23 -60.74 -1.30
C LYS A 645 -7.68 -60.31 0.10
N ILE A 646 -8.48 -59.93 1.10
CA ILE A 646 -9.68 -60.58 1.73
C ILE A 646 -10.61 -59.46 2.32
N LYS A 647 -11.94 -59.36 2.01
CA LYS A 647 -13.14 -59.91 2.74
C LYS A 647 -13.30 -59.38 4.20
N ARG A 648 -14.43 -58.90 4.76
CA ARG A 648 -15.92 -58.82 4.51
C ARG A 648 -16.38 -57.37 4.90
N GLY A 649 -17.55 -56.75 4.63
CA GLY A 649 -18.97 -57.15 4.64
C GLY A 649 -19.59 -57.07 6.05
N GLY A 650 -20.72 -56.39 6.38
CA GLY A 650 -21.65 -55.49 5.65
C GLY A 650 -23.08 -55.46 6.31
N ALA A 651 -23.94 -54.47 5.98
CA ALA A 651 -25.40 -54.34 6.35
C ALA A 651 -25.73 -53.95 7.84
N ARG A 652 -26.88 -53.33 8.24
CA ARG A 652 -28.07 -52.72 7.58
C ARG A 652 -28.99 -51.90 8.58
N ILE A 653 -29.59 -50.76 8.13
CA ILE A 653 -31.05 -50.35 8.14
C ILE A 653 -31.91 -50.48 9.45
N PRO A 654 -32.97 -49.65 9.78
CA PRO A 654 -33.62 -48.43 9.19
C PRO A 654 -33.62 -47.22 10.22
N ARG A 655 -34.59 -46.30 10.54
CA ARG A 655 -35.85 -45.60 10.06
C ARG A 655 -36.06 -44.37 11.02
N ASN A 656 -36.64 -43.18 10.77
CA ASN A 656 -37.42 -42.47 9.73
C ASN A 656 -38.99 -42.52 9.78
N LYS A 657 -39.67 -41.42 10.22
CA LYS A 657 -40.95 -40.88 9.64
C LYS A 657 -41.54 -39.57 10.29
N ARG A 658 -41.80 -38.54 9.44
CA ARG A 658 -42.99 -37.61 9.38
C ARG A 658 -43.25 -36.57 10.53
N GLN A 659 -44.02 -35.46 10.38
CA GLN A 659 -44.97 -35.01 9.31
C GLN A 659 -45.26 -33.45 9.22
N SER A 660 -45.28 -32.90 7.98
CA SER A 660 -46.23 -31.90 7.36
C SER A 660 -46.63 -30.49 7.90
N LYS A 661 -46.61 -29.49 6.96
CA LYS A 661 -47.63 -28.40 6.67
C LYS A 661 -47.90 -27.28 7.73
N SER A 662 -48.41 -26.05 7.43
CA SER A 662 -48.63 -25.25 6.18
C SER A 662 -48.98 -23.74 6.47
N ARG A 663 -48.90 -22.87 5.42
CA ARG A 663 -49.33 -21.43 5.27
C ARG A 663 -50.88 -21.19 5.34
N PRO A 664 -51.49 -19.97 5.13
CA PRO A 664 -51.06 -18.53 5.19
C PRO A 664 -52.11 -17.48 5.74
N SER A 665 -51.77 -16.17 5.71
CA SER A 665 -52.67 -14.96 5.52
C SER A 665 -53.68 -14.58 6.65
N ALA A 666 -54.33 -13.40 6.72
CA ALA A 666 -54.49 -12.25 5.78
C ALA A 666 -54.62 -10.86 6.51
N SER A 667 -55.00 -9.80 5.77
CA SER A 667 -55.17 -8.39 6.18
C SER A 667 -56.49 -8.07 6.92
N THR A 668 -56.65 -6.85 7.49
CA THR A 668 -57.57 -5.74 7.06
C THR A 668 -57.51 -4.53 8.04
N VAL A 669 -57.97 -3.34 7.61
CA VAL A 669 -58.00 -1.99 8.23
C VAL A 669 -59.33 -1.31 7.77
N PRO A 670 -59.95 -0.26 8.39
CA PRO A 670 -59.65 0.54 9.60
C PRO A 670 -60.81 0.58 10.65
N THR A 671 -60.67 1.38 11.71
CA THR A 671 -61.56 2.56 12.00
C THR A 671 -60.88 3.52 12.99
N VAL A 672 -61.28 4.80 12.97
CA VAL A 672 -60.86 5.88 13.89
C VAL A 672 -62.09 6.33 14.67
N ASP A 673 -61.93 6.79 15.91
CA ASP A 673 -62.72 7.88 16.52
C ASP A 673 -61.94 8.48 17.72
N GLU A 674 -62.32 9.71 18.09
CA GLU A 674 -61.46 10.73 18.73
C GLU A 674 -61.54 10.83 20.28
N ASN A 675 -60.74 11.76 20.84
CA ASN A 675 -60.95 12.53 22.10
C ASN A 675 -60.73 11.78 23.45
N ASP A 676 -60.12 12.35 24.51
CA ASP A 676 -59.44 13.65 24.73
C ASP A 676 -58.50 13.58 25.98
N GLU A 677 -57.94 14.72 26.41
CA GLU A 677 -57.35 15.05 27.73
C GLU A 677 -55.94 14.50 28.10
N GLY A 678 -54.95 15.04 27.40
CA GLY A 678 -53.81 15.77 27.99
C GLY A 678 -53.15 15.32 29.32
N ARG A 679 -51.89 14.88 29.21
CA ARG A 679 -50.85 15.08 30.24
C ARG A 679 -49.49 15.32 29.59
N GLU A 680 -48.62 16.05 30.29
CA GLU A 680 -47.27 16.39 29.86
C GLU A 680 -46.36 15.16 29.85
N GLU A 681 -45.61 14.93 28.77
CA GLU A 681 -44.48 13.99 28.73
C GLU A 681 -43.15 14.70 28.40
N PRO A 682 -42.02 14.26 28.97
CA PRO A 682 -40.72 14.90 28.82
C PRO A 682 -39.97 14.47 27.55
N THR A 683 -38.98 15.26 27.16
CA THR A 683 -38.06 14.99 26.05
C THR A 683 -37.29 13.66 26.25
N PRO A 684 -37.21 12.78 25.23
CA PRO A 684 -36.34 11.62 25.28
C PRO A 684 -34.87 12.04 25.06
N SER A 685 -34.09 12.07 26.13
CA SER A 685 -32.64 12.14 26.09
C SER A 685 -32.06 10.88 25.42
N VAL A 686 -31.14 11.04 24.48
CA VAL A 686 -30.41 9.91 23.87
C VAL A 686 -29.35 9.38 24.84
N GLU A 687 -29.78 8.54 25.78
CA GLU A 687 -28.87 7.77 26.64
C GLU A 687 -28.13 6.69 25.81
N LEU A 688 -26.92 7.02 25.36
CA LEU A 688 -25.95 6.03 24.86
C LEU A 688 -25.41 5.20 26.02
N SER A 689 -26.23 4.26 26.50
CA SER A 689 -25.94 3.36 27.62
C SER A 689 -24.88 2.31 27.27
N TRP A 690 -23.61 2.72 27.37
CA TRP A 690 -22.48 1.79 27.40
C TRP A 690 -22.57 0.91 28.67
N ASN A 691 -22.80 -0.39 28.50
CA ASN A 691 -22.73 -1.37 29.58
C ASN A 691 -21.26 -1.60 30.01
N SER A 692 -20.70 -0.63 30.74
CA SER A 692 -19.27 -0.54 31.06
C SER A 692 -18.82 -1.53 32.14
N ASN A 693 -18.60 -2.80 31.75
CA ASN A 693 -17.96 -3.82 32.58
C ASN A 693 -16.72 -4.46 31.93
N ASN A 694 -16.26 -3.96 30.77
CA ASN A 694 -15.13 -4.51 30.04
C ASN A 694 -13.98 -3.49 29.95
N GLU A 695 -13.00 -3.57 30.86
CA GLU A 695 -11.87 -2.63 30.92
C GLU A 695 -10.96 -2.68 29.68
N ASP A 696 -10.96 -3.81 28.95
CA ASP A 696 -10.21 -3.99 27.71
C ASP A 696 -10.68 -3.02 26.60
N ASP A 697 -11.99 -2.82 26.41
CA ASP A 697 -12.54 -1.97 25.34
C ASP A 697 -12.21 -0.48 25.58
N ILE A 698 -12.30 -0.06 26.85
CA ILE A 698 -11.92 1.28 27.30
C ILE A 698 -10.43 1.55 27.01
N PHE A 699 -9.57 0.57 27.32
CA PHE A 699 -8.15 0.66 27.06
C PHE A 699 -7.81 0.64 25.56
N ASP A 700 -8.55 -0.15 24.76
CA ASP A 700 -8.37 -0.19 23.31
C ASP A 700 -8.64 1.17 22.65
N HIS A 701 -9.67 1.87 23.12
CA HIS A 701 -9.96 3.24 22.71
C HIS A 701 -8.86 4.22 23.16
N PHE A 702 -8.37 4.18 24.41
CA PHE A 702 -7.23 5.03 24.81
C PHE A 702 -5.95 4.74 24.00
N MET A 703 -5.73 3.48 23.62
CA MET A 703 -4.63 3.11 22.73
C MET A 703 -4.87 3.46 21.25
N SER A 704 -6.01 4.09 20.89
CA SER A 704 -6.18 4.79 19.61
C SER A 704 -5.60 6.22 19.69
N LEU A 705 -5.93 6.99 20.73
CA LEU A 705 -5.41 8.35 21.02
C LEU A 705 -3.87 8.42 21.00
N GLY A 706 -3.21 7.32 21.39
CA GLY A 706 -1.76 7.19 21.41
C GLY A 706 -1.08 7.00 20.04
N ARG A 707 -1.83 6.81 18.94
CA ARG A 707 -1.33 6.45 17.59
C ARG A 707 -1.02 7.66 16.70
N PRO A 708 -0.22 7.49 15.62
CA PRO A 708 -0.18 8.45 14.52
C PRO A 708 -1.58 8.63 13.94
N GLY A 709 -1.97 9.88 13.65
CA GLY A 709 -3.27 10.20 13.04
C GLY A 709 -4.53 10.12 13.92
N ALA A 710 -4.39 9.85 15.23
CA ALA A 710 -5.54 9.67 16.12
C ALA A 710 -6.56 10.82 16.06
N GLY A 711 -7.86 10.49 16.04
CA GLY A 711 -8.97 11.43 15.97
C GLY A 711 -9.18 12.19 14.65
N LEU A 712 -8.34 12.01 13.62
CA LEU A 712 -8.62 12.66 12.33
C LEU A 712 -9.82 12.00 11.63
N ARG A 713 -10.87 12.78 11.40
CA ARG A 713 -11.94 12.42 10.47
C ARG A 713 -11.41 12.51 9.03
N SER A 714 -11.52 11.42 8.28
CA SER A 714 -11.32 11.46 6.82
C SER A 714 -12.54 12.12 6.17
N VAL A 715 -12.39 13.34 5.68
CA VAL A 715 -13.47 14.10 5.01
C VAL A 715 -13.66 13.63 3.56
N GLU A 716 -12.79 12.75 3.05
CA GLU A 716 -12.92 12.13 1.72
C GLU A 716 -13.91 10.95 1.72
N SER A 717 -15.21 11.26 1.79
CA SER A 717 -16.30 10.28 1.66
C SER A 717 -17.50 10.82 0.87
N SER A 718 -17.34 10.94 -0.46
CA SER A 718 -18.42 11.35 -1.38
C SER A 718 -19.63 10.41 -1.40
N VAL A 719 -19.54 9.21 -0.79
CA VAL A 719 -20.64 8.26 -0.67
C VAL A 719 -21.79 8.83 0.15
N ALA A 720 -21.53 9.39 1.34
CA ALA A 720 -22.57 9.97 2.19
C ALA A 720 -23.20 11.23 1.56
N GLU A 721 -22.43 12.00 0.80
CA GLU A 721 -22.97 13.13 0.02
C GLU A 721 -23.78 12.67 -1.20
N MET A 722 -23.41 11.56 -1.84
CA MET A 722 -24.21 10.95 -2.90
C MET A 722 -25.49 10.32 -2.36
N GLU A 723 -25.47 9.67 -1.19
CA GLU A 723 -26.66 9.14 -0.52
C GLU A 723 -27.63 10.29 -0.14
N HIS A 724 -27.14 11.37 0.48
CA HIS A 724 -27.98 12.53 0.80
C HIS A 724 -28.49 13.28 -0.45
N ILE A 725 -27.71 13.33 -1.55
CA ILE A 725 -28.19 13.88 -2.83
C ILE A 725 -29.21 12.93 -3.49
N PHE A 726 -29.01 11.61 -3.40
CA PHE A 726 -29.91 10.60 -3.93
C PHE A 726 -31.27 10.65 -3.22
N ASP A 727 -31.29 10.67 -1.88
CA ASP A 727 -32.52 10.80 -1.10
C ASP A 727 -33.25 12.12 -1.39
N HIS A 728 -32.52 13.22 -1.64
CA HIS A 728 -33.12 14.52 -1.96
C HIS A 728 -33.59 14.64 -3.43
N ILE A 729 -33.07 13.83 -4.36
CA ILE A 729 -33.49 13.79 -5.78
C ILE A 729 -34.60 12.76 -6.02
N PHE A 730 -34.59 11.63 -5.31
CA PHE A 730 -35.49 10.49 -5.54
C PHE A 730 -36.52 10.28 -4.41
N GLY A 731 -36.44 11.03 -3.30
CA GLY A 731 -37.41 11.00 -2.20
C GLY A 731 -38.74 11.67 -2.54
N ALA A 732 -39.77 10.86 -2.84
CA ALA A 732 -41.04 11.33 -3.36
C ALA A 732 -42.12 11.69 -2.29
N GLY A 733 -41.96 12.87 -1.66
CA GLY A 733 -43.08 13.76 -1.30
C GLY A 733 -43.88 13.53 0.01
N ASN A 734 -44.42 14.66 0.49
CA ASN A 734 -45.38 14.87 1.60
C ASN A 734 -44.86 14.54 3.03
N GLU A 735 -45.07 15.37 4.06
CA GLU A 735 -45.83 16.64 4.16
C GLU A 735 -45.22 17.58 5.22
N ASN A 736 -45.48 18.89 5.09
CA ASN A 736 -45.11 20.00 5.99
C ASN A 736 -46.41 20.78 6.34
N PRO A 737 -46.52 21.63 7.40
CA PRO A 737 -45.44 22.43 8.02
C PRO A 737 -45.53 22.61 9.58
N LEU A 738 -44.85 23.66 10.10
CA LEU A 738 -44.87 24.25 11.47
C LEU A 738 -43.86 23.63 12.46
N PHE A 739 -42.70 24.24 12.72
CA PHE A 739 -42.57 25.57 13.34
C PHE A 739 -41.58 26.52 12.63
N SER A 740 -41.71 27.81 12.90
CA SER A 740 -40.97 28.90 12.24
C SER A 740 -40.10 29.70 13.21
N GLU A 741 -38.86 30.00 12.83
CA GLU A 741 -38.33 31.38 12.87
C GLU A 741 -37.04 31.55 12.05
N SER A 742 -37.02 32.54 11.15
CA SER A 742 -35.87 33.02 10.36
C SER A 742 -35.20 32.07 9.35
N ASP A 743 -35.95 31.60 8.35
CA ASP A 743 -35.40 31.37 7.01
C ASP A 743 -34.99 32.70 6.34
N GLU A 744 -33.90 33.32 6.80
CA GLU A 744 -33.10 34.14 5.90
C GLU A 744 -32.40 33.19 4.91
N PRO A 745 -32.41 33.46 3.59
CA PRO A 745 -31.69 32.60 2.64
C PRO A 745 -30.20 32.56 3.04
N ALA A 746 -29.66 31.34 3.15
CA ALA A 746 -28.29 31.12 3.58
C ALA A 746 -27.33 31.94 2.72
N SER A 747 -26.69 32.95 3.34
CA SER A 747 -25.91 33.94 2.62
C SER A 747 -24.62 33.32 2.07
N ASP A 748 -24.43 33.39 0.75
CA ASP A 748 -23.27 32.85 0.02
C ASP A 748 -21.94 33.57 0.33
N LEU A 749 -21.90 34.44 1.35
CA LEU A 749 -20.71 35.20 1.74
C LEU A 749 -19.62 34.28 2.31
N LEU A 750 -18.58 34.09 1.50
CA LEU A 750 -17.38 33.36 1.83
C LEU A 750 -16.22 34.34 2.13
N GLN A 751 -15.22 33.88 2.87
CA GLN A 751 -14.02 34.66 3.14
C GLN A 751 -13.07 34.66 1.92
N ILE A 752 -13.49 35.38 0.87
CA ILE A 752 -12.79 35.63 -0.39
C ILE A 752 -12.48 37.12 -0.55
N TYR A 753 -11.54 37.45 -1.43
CA TYR A 753 -10.88 38.77 -1.48
C TYR A 753 -10.86 39.38 -2.89
N GLY A 754 -10.60 40.70 -2.96
CA GLY A 754 -10.63 41.48 -4.21
C GLY A 754 -9.28 41.64 -4.91
N SER A 755 -8.17 41.35 -4.23
CA SER A 755 -6.81 41.45 -4.76
C SER A 755 -5.85 40.53 -3.99
N ASP A 756 -4.67 40.25 -4.56
CA ASP A 756 -3.61 39.52 -3.86
C ASP A 756 -3.09 40.27 -2.62
N GLU A 757 -3.14 41.61 -2.62
CA GLU A 757 -2.79 42.45 -1.45
C GLU A 757 -3.76 42.22 -0.27
N ASP A 758 -5.05 42.04 -0.53
CA ASP A 758 -6.05 41.71 0.51
C ASP A 758 -5.88 40.27 1.02
N ILE A 759 -5.53 39.33 0.13
CA ILE A 759 -5.19 37.94 0.50
C ILE A 759 -3.91 37.93 1.36
N LEU A 760 -2.94 38.79 1.07
CA LEU A 760 -1.69 38.91 1.80
C LEU A 760 -1.89 39.51 3.21
N ASP A 761 -2.72 40.54 3.36
CA ASP A 761 -3.13 41.06 4.68
C ASP A 761 -3.78 39.96 5.52
N ALA A 762 -4.71 39.21 4.93
CA ALA A 762 -5.37 38.10 5.58
C ALA A 762 -4.42 36.93 5.94
N TYR A 763 -3.41 36.64 5.10
CA TYR A 763 -2.34 35.70 5.44
C TYR A 763 -1.60 36.12 6.72
N TYR A 764 -1.22 37.41 6.84
CA TYR A 764 -0.54 37.90 8.03
C TYR A 764 -1.40 37.90 9.30
N VAL A 765 -2.71 38.14 9.16
CA VAL A 765 -3.67 38.07 10.27
C VAL A 765 -3.90 36.63 10.75
N PHE A 766 -4.17 35.69 9.83
CA PHE A 766 -4.72 34.38 10.18
C PHE A 766 -3.71 33.21 10.15
N ILE A 767 -2.66 33.29 9.34
CA ILE A 767 -1.77 32.15 9.03
C ILE A 767 -0.36 32.39 9.59
N HIS A 768 0.22 33.57 9.33
CA HIS A 768 1.60 33.91 9.70
C HIS A 768 1.90 33.74 11.20
N LEU A 769 0.94 34.09 12.08
CA LEU A 769 1.09 33.97 13.54
C LEU A 769 1.49 32.55 13.99
N TYR A 770 0.97 31.52 13.32
CA TYR A 770 1.24 30.11 13.63
C TYR A 770 2.24 29.47 12.67
N TYR A 771 2.42 30.07 11.49
CA TYR A 771 3.10 29.48 10.34
C TYR A 771 3.73 30.55 9.42
N PRO A 772 4.81 31.20 9.87
CA PRO A 772 5.43 32.35 9.19
C PRO A 772 6.28 31.95 7.98
N ILE A 773 5.65 31.47 6.91
CA ILE A 773 6.32 31.10 5.65
C ILE A 773 6.87 32.30 4.85
N LEU A 774 6.24 33.47 4.96
CA LEU A 774 6.69 34.70 4.27
C LEU A 774 7.60 35.53 5.19
N PRO A 775 8.43 36.45 4.64
CA PRO A 775 9.15 37.45 5.42
C PRO A 775 8.23 38.35 6.28
N PRO A 776 8.79 39.19 7.16
CA PRO A 776 8.02 40.18 7.91
C PRO A 776 7.28 41.15 6.97
N PRO A 777 6.06 41.61 7.32
CA PRO A 777 5.24 42.45 6.44
C PRO A 777 5.86 43.84 6.22
N GLU A 778 5.81 44.33 4.99
CA GLU A 778 6.37 45.64 4.62
C GLU A 778 5.52 46.84 5.03
N ARG A 779 4.20 46.63 5.20
CA ARG A 779 3.23 47.65 5.59
C ARG A 779 2.47 47.26 6.87
N LEU A 780 2.19 48.24 7.72
CA LEU A 780 1.39 48.09 8.94
C LEU A 780 0.54 49.36 9.14
N PRO A 781 -0.67 49.27 9.74
CA PRO A 781 -1.39 48.05 10.10
C PRO A 781 -1.95 47.31 8.87
N LEU A 782 -2.28 46.02 9.06
CA LEU A 782 -2.84 45.10 8.07
C LEU A 782 -4.29 44.78 8.45
N TYR A 783 -5.23 44.74 7.51
CA TYR A 783 -6.66 44.59 7.83
C TYR A 783 -7.30 43.44 7.07
N ASN A 784 -8.10 42.61 7.76
CA ASN A 784 -8.92 41.61 7.09
C ASN A 784 -10.09 42.27 6.33
N ARG A 785 -10.08 42.17 5.00
CA ARG A 785 -11.12 42.78 4.13
C ARG A 785 -11.72 41.78 3.15
N PRO A 786 -12.50 40.79 3.65
CA PRO A 786 -13.25 39.91 2.77
C PRO A 786 -14.36 40.67 2.02
N LEU A 787 -14.84 40.09 0.93
CA LEU A 787 -15.82 40.74 0.06
C LEU A 787 -17.27 40.40 0.42
N ASN A 788 -18.07 41.43 0.66
CA ASN A 788 -19.52 41.35 0.83
C ASN A 788 -20.29 41.11 -0.50
N VAL A 789 -19.60 40.83 -1.61
CA VAL A 789 -20.19 40.57 -2.95
C VAL A 789 -19.30 39.64 -3.77
N ASN A 790 -19.88 38.96 -4.77
CA ASN A 790 -19.13 38.08 -5.68
C ASN A 790 -18.04 38.84 -6.45
N SER A 791 -16.80 38.35 -6.36
CA SER A 791 -15.63 38.93 -7.00
C SER A 791 -15.52 38.58 -8.48
N THR A 792 -14.95 39.50 -9.26
CA THR A 792 -14.39 39.18 -10.60
C THR A 792 -12.91 38.83 -10.55
N PHE A 793 -12.22 39.18 -9.44
CA PHE A 793 -10.83 38.80 -9.22
C PHE A 793 -10.70 37.29 -8.96
N ARG A 794 -9.60 36.70 -9.44
CA ARG A 794 -9.20 35.33 -9.12
C ARG A 794 -7.69 35.30 -8.81
N PRO A 795 -7.27 34.76 -7.66
CA PRO A 795 -5.85 34.46 -7.42
C PRO A 795 -5.31 33.52 -8.51
N SER A 796 -4.02 33.67 -8.83
CA SER A 796 -3.38 32.99 -9.98
C SER A 796 -2.03 32.36 -9.67
N SER A 797 -1.27 32.87 -8.70
CA SER A 797 -0.07 32.16 -8.23
C SER A 797 -0.47 30.96 -7.38
N PRO A 798 0.30 29.84 -7.40
CA PRO A 798 0.01 28.68 -6.56
C PRO A 798 -0.01 29.03 -5.08
N LEU A 799 0.79 30.00 -4.64
CA LEU A 799 0.83 30.49 -3.27
C LEU A 799 -0.46 31.26 -2.91
N SER A 800 -0.90 32.20 -3.76
CA SER A 800 -2.16 32.93 -3.58
C SER A 800 -3.37 32.00 -3.51
N LEU A 801 -3.37 30.93 -4.33
CA LEU A 801 -4.39 29.88 -4.37
C LEU A 801 -4.35 28.99 -3.11
N ALA A 802 -3.17 28.54 -2.69
CA ALA A 802 -3.00 27.72 -1.48
C ALA A 802 -3.36 28.49 -0.20
N VAL A 803 -3.01 29.78 -0.12
CA VAL A 803 -3.45 30.68 0.96
C VAL A 803 -4.99 30.84 0.93
N SER A 804 -5.58 31.08 -0.24
CA SER A 804 -7.05 31.19 -0.39
C SER A 804 -7.79 29.92 0.02
N ALA A 805 -7.21 28.73 -0.23
CA ALA A 805 -7.74 27.45 0.22
C ALA A 805 -7.78 27.28 1.76
N ILE A 806 -6.93 27.99 2.50
CA ILE A 806 -6.99 28.07 3.97
C ILE A 806 -7.96 29.18 4.42
N LEU A 807 -7.86 30.37 3.82
CA LEU A 807 -8.66 31.52 4.26
C LEU A 807 -10.17 31.32 4.04
N VAL A 808 -10.59 30.68 2.95
CA VAL A 808 -12.02 30.45 2.68
C VAL A 808 -12.66 29.40 3.61
N LEU A 809 -11.84 28.64 4.37
CA LEU A 809 -12.34 27.79 5.46
C LEU A 809 -12.69 28.60 6.71
N ILE A 810 -12.26 29.86 6.82
CA ILE A 810 -12.64 30.77 7.90
C ILE A 810 -14.05 31.30 7.59
N PRO A 811 -14.99 31.33 8.57
CA PRO A 811 -16.31 31.86 8.32
C PRO A 811 -16.32 33.37 8.15
N HIS A 812 -17.09 33.86 7.16
CA HIS A 812 -17.20 35.29 6.88
C HIS A 812 -17.77 36.08 8.08
N PRO A 813 -17.21 37.25 8.46
CA PRO A 813 -17.58 38.00 9.67
C PRO A 813 -19.07 38.33 9.83
N GLU A 814 -19.80 38.50 8.73
CA GLU A 814 -21.22 38.84 8.71
C GLU A 814 -22.17 37.63 8.88
N ILE A 815 -21.64 36.40 8.85
CA ILE A 815 -22.46 35.18 8.97
C ILE A 815 -22.85 34.94 10.43
N LYS A 816 -24.15 35.06 10.71
CA LYS A 816 -24.76 34.89 12.04
C LYS A 816 -24.62 33.46 12.60
N GLN A 817 -24.72 32.45 11.73
CA GLN A 817 -24.71 31.03 12.09
C GLN A 817 -23.74 30.21 11.20
N PRO A 818 -22.41 30.34 11.38
CA PRO A 818 -21.43 29.71 10.48
C PRO A 818 -21.25 28.20 10.68
N SER A 819 -21.95 27.61 11.66
CA SER A 819 -21.91 26.19 12.00
C SER A 819 -22.97 25.35 11.29
N THR A 820 -23.75 25.91 10.36
CA THR A 820 -24.70 25.13 9.56
C THR A 820 -23.98 24.14 8.63
N PRO A 821 -24.52 22.93 8.39
CA PRO A 821 -23.92 21.97 7.48
C PRO A 821 -23.72 22.52 6.06
N GLU A 822 -24.67 23.31 5.58
CA GLU A 822 -24.73 23.86 4.22
C GLU A 822 -23.59 24.88 4.01
N TYR A 823 -23.44 25.83 4.93
CA TYR A 823 -22.38 26.83 4.87
C TYR A 823 -20.98 26.23 5.08
N THR A 824 -20.88 25.19 5.91
CA THR A 824 -19.63 24.43 6.10
C THR A 824 -19.25 23.67 4.82
N ARG A 825 -20.23 23.03 4.16
CA ARG A 825 -20.06 22.36 2.86
C ARG A 825 -19.68 23.35 1.74
N LEU A 826 -20.28 24.54 1.73
CA LEU A 826 -19.94 25.61 0.77
C LEU A 826 -18.47 26.04 0.90
N ARG A 827 -18.03 26.37 2.13
CA ARG A 827 -16.62 26.69 2.43
C ARG A 827 -15.68 25.56 2.00
N ARG A 828 -15.98 24.31 2.36
CA ARG A 828 -15.21 23.11 2.00
C ARG A 828 -15.03 22.96 0.48
N ASN A 829 -16.10 23.13 -0.28
CA ASN A 829 -16.10 22.92 -1.73
C ASN A 829 -15.25 23.99 -2.44
N VAL A 830 -15.36 25.26 -2.03
CA VAL A 830 -14.53 26.34 -2.59
C VAL A 830 -13.07 26.22 -2.16
N ALA A 831 -12.81 25.83 -0.90
CA ALA A 831 -11.46 25.51 -0.43
C ALA A 831 -10.81 24.37 -1.23
N HIS A 832 -11.59 23.34 -1.58
CA HIS A 832 -11.09 22.24 -2.41
C HIS A 832 -10.77 22.69 -3.83
N SER A 833 -11.60 23.54 -4.44
CA SER A 833 -11.37 24.12 -5.76
C SER A 833 -10.08 24.97 -5.80
N PHE A 834 -9.87 25.83 -4.81
CA PHE A 834 -8.61 26.57 -4.67
C PHE A 834 -7.41 25.63 -4.44
N ALA A 835 -7.55 24.57 -3.62
CA ALA A 835 -6.48 23.60 -3.39
C ALA A 835 -6.13 22.77 -4.64
N GLN A 836 -7.09 22.47 -5.51
CA GLN A 836 -6.84 21.83 -6.81
C GLN A 836 -6.15 22.79 -7.78
N SER A 837 -6.69 24.00 -7.93
CA SER A 837 -6.10 25.06 -8.76
C SER A 837 -4.65 25.39 -8.34
N ALA A 838 -4.38 25.39 -7.03
CA ALA A 838 -3.03 25.58 -6.49
C ALA A 838 -2.06 24.45 -6.89
N LEU A 839 -2.53 23.21 -6.96
CA LEU A 839 -1.72 22.07 -7.39
C LEU A 839 -1.43 22.11 -8.89
N GLU A 840 -2.43 22.45 -9.71
CA GLU A 840 -2.26 22.64 -11.15
C GLU A 840 -1.24 23.76 -11.45
N ALA A 841 -1.29 24.87 -10.69
CA ALA A 841 -0.31 25.94 -10.78
C ALA A 841 1.08 25.56 -10.24
N VAL A 842 1.18 24.72 -9.20
CA VAL A 842 2.45 24.15 -8.72
C VAL A 842 3.09 23.28 -9.78
N GLU A 843 2.31 22.40 -10.41
CA GLU A 843 2.82 21.42 -11.38
C GLU A 843 3.31 22.16 -12.64
N ALA A 844 2.60 23.18 -13.13
CA ALA A 844 3.06 24.06 -14.21
C ALA A 844 4.33 24.87 -13.87
N ASP A 845 4.43 25.45 -12.67
CA ASP A 845 5.62 26.19 -12.23
C ASP A 845 6.87 25.28 -12.17
N LEU A 846 6.72 24.07 -11.63
CA LEU A 846 7.83 23.14 -11.46
C LEU A 846 8.27 22.52 -12.79
N GLU A 847 7.37 22.24 -13.73
CA GLU A 847 7.73 21.80 -15.09
C GLU A 847 8.58 22.85 -15.84
N LEU A 848 8.23 24.14 -15.72
CA LEU A 848 9.03 25.23 -16.30
C LEU A 848 10.43 25.30 -15.68
N LEU A 849 10.52 25.18 -14.34
CA LEU A 849 11.79 25.23 -13.62
C LEU A 849 12.69 24.03 -13.92
N ASP A 850 12.15 22.81 -13.91
CA ASP A 850 12.90 21.60 -14.29
C ASP A 850 13.38 21.68 -15.76
N SER A 851 12.58 22.27 -16.67
CA SER A 851 12.99 22.47 -18.07
C SER A 851 14.20 23.40 -18.24
N SER A 852 14.44 24.30 -17.27
CA SER A 852 15.58 25.22 -17.25
C SER A 852 16.87 24.59 -16.70
N SER A 853 16.79 23.39 -16.10
CA SER A 853 17.94 22.71 -15.48
C SER A 853 18.89 22.00 -16.47
N ASP A 854 18.55 21.97 -17.76
CA ASP A 854 19.40 21.42 -18.82
C ASP A 854 20.58 22.38 -19.14
N PRO A 855 21.84 22.01 -18.82
CA PRO A 855 22.99 22.89 -19.04
C PRO A 855 23.30 23.14 -20.51
N SER A 856 22.71 22.39 -21.44
CA SER A 856 22.81 22.66 -22.89
C SER A 856 21.85 23.76 -23.36
N ARG A 857 20.77 24.02 -22.63
CA ARG A 857 19.76 25.07 -22.92
C ARG A 857 20.00 26.36 -22.14
N ALA A 858 20.51 26.27 -20.92
CA ALA A 858 20.80 27.43 -20.04
C ALA A 858 21.85 28.42 -20.59
N LEU A 859 22.47 28.11 -21.74
CA LEU A 859 23.40 28.99 -22.48
C LEU A 859 22.84 29.52 -23.81
N SER A 860 21.72 28.97 -24.31
CA SER A 860 21.11 29.38 -25.59
C SER A 860 19.90 30.28 -25.41
N ASP A 861 19.04 29.96 -24.45
CA ASP A 861 17.93 30.81 -24.02
C ASP A 861 18.26 31.41 -22.66
N GLY A 862 17.98 32.70 -22.49
CA GLY A 862 17.97 33.31 -21.15
C GLY A 862 16.93 32.61 -20.27
N THR A 863 17.21 32.50 -18.97
CA THR A 863 16.37 31.79 -17.99
C THR A 863 14.89 31.98 -18.27
N GLN A 864 14.13 30.88 -18.43
CA GLN A 864 12.68 30.96 -18.62
C GLN A 864 12.03 31.42 -17.31
N ILE A 865 11.89 32.73 -17.18
CA ILE A 865 11.25 33.39 -16.05
C ILE A 865 9.75 33.11 -16.12
N ILE A 866 9.17 32.67 -15.00
CA ILE A 866 7.73 32.56 -14.82
C ILE A 866 7.15 33.98 -14.84
N ASP A 867 6.60 34.39 -15.98
CA ASP A 867 6.12 35.78 -16.23
C ASP A 867 4.79 36.05 -15.52
N ARG A 868 4.87 36.25 -14.19
CA ARG A 868 3.80 36.83 -13.37
C ARG A 868 4.39 37.77 -12.32
N GLN A 869 3.53 38.62 -11.76
CA GLN A 869 3.89 39.36 -10.55
C GLN A 869 4.01 38.41 -9.35
N PRO A 870 5.00 38.58 -8.45
CA PRO A 870 5.10 37.81 -7.23
C PRO A 870 3.98 38.16 -6.26
N PHE A 871 3.46 37.17 -5.53
CA PHE A 871 2.46 37.32 -4.48
C PHE A 871 2.99 38.10 -3.26
N HIS A 872 4.31 38.18 -3.08
CA HIS A 872 4.96 39.01 -2.08
C HIS A 872 6.28 39.58 -2.64
N SER A 873 6.48 40.89 -2.54
CA SER A 873 7.66 41.62 -3.06
C SER A 873 9.02 40.95 -2.79
N LYS A 874 9.30 40.60 -1.52
CA LYS A 874 10.51 39.86 -1.08
C LYS A 874 10.45 38.33 -1.22
N VAL A 875 9.59 37.77 -2.08
CA VAL A 875 9.55 36.32 -2.36
C VAL A 875 9.74 36.11 -3.87
N PRO A 876 10.84 35.48 -4.32
CA PRO A 876 11.02 35.13 -5.72
C PRO A 876 9.92 34.17 -6.19
N VAL A 877 9.34 34.44 -7.37
CA VAL A 877 8.26 33.64 -7.98
C VAL A 877 8.51 32.13 -7.94
N PRO A 878 9.74 31.59 -8.20
CA PRO A 878 10.00 30.16 -8.10
C PRO A 878 9.74 29.53 -6.72
N LEU A 879 9.85 30.27 -5.61
CA LEU A 879 9.60 29.75 -4.27
C LEU A 879 8.10 29.52 -4.01
N GLU A 880 7.21 30.16 -4.76
CA GLU A 880 5.78 30.13 -4.52
C GLU A 880 5.21 28.71 -4.64
N ALA A 881 5.73 27.90 -5.56
CA ALA A 881 5.35 26.49 -5.71
C ALA A 881 5.75 25.65 -4.49
N VAL A 882 6.96 25.86 -3.94
CA VAL A 882 7.43 25.20 -2.71
C VAL A 882 6.54 25.57 -1.52
N LEU A 883 6.29 26.87 -1.33
CA LEU A 883 5.49 27.38 -0.23
C LEU A 883 4.01 26.96 -0.32
N ALA A 884 3.46 26.88 -1.54
CA ALA A 884 2.13 26.34 -1.79
C ALA A 884 2.03 24.86 -1.39
N LEU A 885 2.96 24.00 -1.82
CA LEU A 885 3.01 22.59 -1.41
C LEU A 885 3.10 22.42 0.11
N VAL A 886 3.83 23.30 0.78
CA VAL A 886 3.94 23.32 2.24
C VAL A 886 2.60 23.67 2.92
N ILE A 887 1.85 24.68 2.43
CA ILE A 887 0.50 24.98 2.92
C ILE A 887 -0.46 23.82 2.64
N LEU A 888 -0.43 23.28 1.42
CA LEU A 888 -1.30 22.18 0.98
C LEU A 888 -1.07 20.89 1.78
N SER A 889 0.16 20.65 2.26
CA SER A 889 0.43 19.59 3.23
C SER A 889 -0.38 19.76 4.54
N VAL A 890 -0.44 20.99 5.07
CA VAL A 890 -1.22 21.30 6.27
C VAL A 890 -2.73 21.26 6.01
N TYR A 891 -3.20 21.67 4.82
CA TYR A 891 -4.59 21.51 4.37
C TYR A 891 -5.01 20.03 4.35
N GLU A 892 -4.22 19.16 3.71
CA GLU A 892 -4.49 17.71 3.66
C GLU A 892 -4.52 17.08 5.06
N TYR A 893 -3.67 17.54 5.98
CA TYR A 893 -3.70 17.11 7.38
C TYR A 893 -4.94 17.61 8.14
N ALA A 894 -5.18 18.92 8.17
CA ALA A 894 -6.12 19.56 9.09
C ALA A 894 -7.56 19.62 8.56
N GLN A 895 -7.75 19.77 7.25
CA GLN A 895 -9.07 19.86 6.62
C GLN A 895 -9.54 18.53 6.02
N ARG A 896 -8.64 17.74 5.41
CA ARG A 896 -9.03 16.45 4.78
C ARG A 896 -8.83 15.23 5.67
N GLY A 897 -7.93 15.31 6.65
CA GLY A 897 -7.49 14.15 7.46
C GLY A 897 -6.59 13.17 6.70
N ASN A 898 -6.15 13.51 5.49
CA ASN A 898 -5.41 12.61 4.60
C ASN A 898 -3.89 12.71 4.83
N ILE A 899 -3.42 12.02 5.87
CA ILE A 899 -2.00 11.96 6.28
C ILE A 899 -1.09 11.47 5.14
N ARG A 900 -1.58 10.62 4.23
CA ARG A 900 -0.81 10.15 3.08
C ARG A 900 -0.60 11.27 2.06
N LYS A 901 -1.63 12.06 1.75
CA LYS A 901 -1.49 13.24 0.88
C LYS A 901 -0.62 14.32 1.53
N MET A 902 -0.80 14.60 2.83
CA MET A 902 0.09 15.46 3.62
C MET A 902 1.56 15.09 3.43
N TYR A 903 1.91 13.81 3.64
CA TYR A 903 3.29 13.32 3.49
C TYR A 903 3.79 13.45 2.05
N ASN A 904 2.95 13.13 1.06
CA ASN A 904 3.30 13.28 -0.36
C ASN A 904 3.59 14.75 -0.72
N ARG A 905 2.75 15.71 -0.31
CA ARG A 905 2.97 17.15 -0.61
C ARG A 905 4.22 17.68 0.10
N ALA A 906 4.51 17.22 1.31
CA ALA A 906 5.77 17.54 1.99
C ALA A 906 7.00 16.98 1.25
N GLY A 907 6.90 15.76 0.68
CA GLY A 907 7.95 15.17 -0.15
C GLY A 907 8.16 15.88 -1.50
N GLN A 908 7.09 16.38 -2.12
CA GLN A 908 7.18 17.23 -3.31
C GLN A 908 7.86 18.57 -2.98
N ALA A 909 7.45 19.24 -1.89
CA ALA A 909 8.08 20.48 -1.43
C ALA A 909 9.59 20.29 -1.16
N LEU A 910 9.97 19.17 -0.53
CA LEU A 910 11.38 18.81 -0.29
C LEU A 910 12.15 18.66 -1.60
N THR A 911 11.58 17.95 -2.58
CA THR A 911 12.24 17.69 -3.87
C THR A 911 12.51 19.01 -4.61
N ALA A 912 11.50 19.89 -4.69
CA ALA A 912 11.64 21.22 -5.27
C ALA A 912 12.64 22.10 -4.50
N ALA A 913 12.55 22.15 -3.16
CA ALA A 913 13.50 22.90 -2.33
C ALA A 913 14.96 22.39 -2.42
N MET A 914 15.16 21.11 -2.70
CA MET A 914 16.49 20.54 -2.94
C MET A 914 17.00 20.80 -4.36
N SER A 915 16.16 20.74 -5.39
CA SER A 915 16.55 21.14 -6.76
C SER A 915 16.94 22.62 -6.86
N MET A 916 16.24 23.49 -6.12
CA MET A 916 16.56 24.90 -5.93
C MET A 916 17.76 25.15 -4.99
N SER A 917 18.45 24.10 -4.52
CA SER A 917 19.60 24.17 -3.61
C SER A 917 19.38 24.97 -2.31
N LEU A 918 18.13 25.14 -1.85
CA LEU A 918 17.78 25.98 -0.69
C LEU A 918 18.34 25.47 0.64
N HIS A 919 18.94 24.28 0.65
CA HIS A 919 19.56 23.61 1.81
C HIS A 919 21.04 23.92 1.98
N GLU A 920 21.72 24.33 0.90
CA GLU A 920 23.16 24.68 0.87
C GLU A 920 23.41 26.20 0.78
N MET A 921 22.37 27.01 0.98
CA MET A 921 22.40 28.45 0.71
C MET A 921 23.03 29.27 1.85
N VAL A 922 24.19 29.88 1.57
CA VAL A 922 24.91 30.76 2.51
C VAL A 922 24.75 32.26 2.19
N GLU A 923 24.16 32.60 1.04
CA GLU A 923 24.03 33.98 0.55
C GLU A 923 23.07 34.85 1.38
N ASP A 924 23.30 36.17 1.34
CA ASP A 924 22.59 37.20 2.11
C ASP A 924 22.22 38.39 1.20
N ASP A 925 21.21 38.17 0.36
CA ASP A 925 20.57 39.18 -0.50
C ASP A 925 19.17 39.56 0.04
N GLU A 926 18.43 40.39 -0.69
CA GLU A 926 17.08 40.85 -0.31
C GLU A 926 16.01 39.74 -0.22
N TYR A 927 16.30 38.56 -0.79
CA TYR A 927 15.43 37.39 -0.82
C TYR A 927 15.90 36.26 0.13
N ALA A 928 17.08 36.40 0.75
CA ALA A 928 17.69 35.35 1.56
C ALA A 928 16.80 34.92 2.73
N GLU A 929 16.07 35.85 3.36
CA GLU A 929 15.12 35.51 4.42
C GLU A 929 13.95 34.65 3.92
N ALA A 930 13.42 34.92 2.72
CA ALA A 930 12.39 34.08 2.11
C ALA A 930 12.93 32.68 1.78
N ARG A 931 14.17 32.58 1.28
CA ARG A 931 14.82 31.28 0.99
C ARG A 931 15.14 30.50 2.27
N ARG A 932 15.58 31.16 3.35
CA ARG A 932 15.75 30.56 4.70
C ARG A 932 14.43 30.03 5.25
N ARG A 933 13.35 30.82 5.19
CA ARG A 933 12.00 30.40 5.62
C ARG A 933 11.48 29.23 4.78
N ALA A 934 11.60 29.30 3.44
CA ALA A 934 11.16 28.23 2.53
C ALA A 934 11.87 26.89 2.76
N TRP A 935 13.19 26.90 2.99
CA TRP A 935 13.92 25.68 3.37
C TRP A 935 13.48 25.15 4.74
N TRP A 936 13.56 25.97 5.78
CA TRP A 936 13.35 25.50 7.14
C TRP A 936 11.89 25.15 7.43
N ILE A 937 10.91 25.77 6.77
CA ILE A 937 9.51 25.33 6.87
C ILE A 937 9.30 23.99 6.15
N THR A 938 9.88 23.79 4.95
CA THR A 938 9.84 22.50 4.25
C THR A 938 10.44 21.38 5.10
N TYR A 939 11.61 21.61 5.69
CA TYR A 939 12.24 20.70 6.65
C TYR A 939 11.30 20.35 7.83
N LEU A 940 10.69 21.37 8.45
CA LEU A 940 9.73 21.18 9.55
C LEU A 940 8.52 20.34 9.13
N THR A 941 7.98 20.58 7.93
CA THR A 941 6.78 19.93 7.39
C THR A 941 7.03 18.47 7.01
N VAL A 942 8.18 18.14 6.43
CA VAL A 942 8.59 16.74 6.20
C VAL A 942 8.71 15.99 7.53
N CYS A 943 9.42 16.59 8.50
CA CYS A 943 9.51 16.02 9.85
C CYS A 943 8.12 15.84 10.48
N GLN A 944 7.20 16.80 10.28
CA GLN A 944 5.84 16.73 10.79
C GLN A 944 5.03 15.61 10.13
N GLY A 945 5.21 15.38 8.82
CA GLY A 945 4.65 14.24 8.10
C GLY A 945 5.11 12.90 8.68
N SER A 946 6.40 12.74 8.96
CA SER A 946 6.96 11.55 9.63
C SER A 946 6.39 11.36 11.05
N ILE A 947 6.31 12.42 11.87
CA ILE A 947 5.73 12.37 13.23
C ILE A 947 4.24 12.00 13.18
N ALA A 948 3.47 12.57 12.24
CA ALA A 948 2.03 12.38 12.13
C ALA A 948 1.62 11.04 11.50
N SER A 949 2.47 10.45 10.66
CA SER A 949 2.26 9.14 10.02
C SER A 949 2.90 7.96 10.78
N GLY A 950 3.94 8.21 11.58
CA GLY A 950 4.77 7.16 12.18
C GLY A 950 5.76 6.52 11.19
N THR A 951 6.00 7.14 10.03
CA THR A 951 7.03 6.72 9.07
C THR A 951 8.37 7.39 9.37
N PRO A 952 9.51 6.80 8.94
CA PRO A 952 10.82 7.46 9.02
C PRO A 952 10.87 8.81 8.27
N ALA A 953 11.89 9.61 8.58
CA ALA A 953 12.22 10.81 7.82
C ALA A 953 12.68 10.46 6.38
N ALA A 954 12.38 11.33 5.43
CA ALA A 954 12.86 11.21 4.05
C ALA A 954 14.36 11.55 3.90
N PHE A 955 14.94 12.24 4.89
CA PHE A 955 16.34 12.68 4.94
C PHE A 955 16.96 12.42 6.33
N ASN A 956 18.28 12.59 6.44
CA ASN A 956 18.96 12.61 7.74
C ASN A 956 18.73 13.96 8.45
N LEU A 957 18.26 13.94 9.70
CA LEU A 957 18.01 15.14 10.51
C LEU A 957 19.25 16.01 10.77
N TYR A 958 20.43 15.42 10.61
CA TYR A 958 21.73 16.05 10.77
C TYR A 958 22.60 15.81 9.52
N ASP A 959 22.01 15.94 8.31
CA ASP A 959 22.79 15.95 7.06
C ASP A 959 23.71 17.18 7.07
N PRO A 960 25.05 17.01 6.96
CA PRO A 960 25.99 18.12 7.05
C PRO A 960 25.91 19.11 5.88
N ARG A 961 25.17 18.78 4.82
CA ARG A 961 24.86 19.71 3.71
C ARG A 961 23.82 20.75 4.05
N PHE A 962 23.04 20.56 5.13
CA PHE A 962 21.98 21.50 5.53
C PHE A 962 22.59 22.73 6.24
N VAL A 963 23.36 23.52 5.50
CA VAL A 963 24.13 24.68 5.99
C VAL A 963 23.34 26.00 5.96
N THR A 964 22.17 26.03 5.32
CA THR A 964 21.31 27.23 5.25
C THR A 964 21.01 27.81 6.64
N PRO A 965 21.34 29.09 6.92
CA PRO A 965 21.12 29.71 8.23
C PRO A 965 19.66 29.65 8.69
N TYR A 966 19.45 29.52 10.00
CA TYR A 966 18.11 29.63 10.59
C TYR A 966 17.58 31.06 10.47
N PRO A 967 16.28 31.27 10.14
CA PRO A 967 15.61 32.55 10.35
C PRO A 967 15.65 32.97 11.83
N GLU A 968 15.48 34.27 12.10
CA GLU A 968 15.64 34.79 13.47
C GLU A 968 14.64 34.15 14.45
N GLY A 969 15.15 33.60 15.56
CA GLY A 969 14.36 32.90 16.58
C GLY A 969 13.98 31.44 16.25
N TRP A 970 14.09 30.99 15.00
CA TRP A 970 13.58 29.67 14.58
C TRP A 970 14.37 28.48 15.12
N LYS A 971 15.64 28.67 15.49
CA LYS A 971 16.55 27.59 15.93
C LYS A 971 15.90 26.63 16.95
N LEU A 972 15.24 27.17 17.97
CA LEU A 972 14.59 26.37 19.02
C LEU A 972 13.39 25.56 18.51
N LEU A 973 12.70 26.03 17.47
CA LEU A 973 11.63 25.28 16.80
C LEU A 973 12.20 24.09 15.99
N ILE A 974 13.34 24.29 15.30
CA ILE A 974 14.02 23.21 14.57
C ILE A 974 14.54 22.14 15.53
N GLU A 975 15.26 22.54 16.59
CA GLU A 975 15.78 21.63 17.61
C GLU A 975 14.64 20.89 18.35
N ALA A 976 13.50 21.56 18.60
CA ALA A 976 12.30 20.92 19.14
C ALA A 976 11.68 19.90 18.17
N GLN A 977 11.67 20.17 16.86
CA GLN A 977 11.14 19.26 15.84
C GLN A 977 12.03 18.03 15.66
N GLN A 978 13.36 18.20 15.71
CA GLN A 978 14.32 17.09 15.78
C GLN A 978 14.06 16.21 17.01
N ALA A 979 14.00 16.81 18.21
CA ALA A 979 13.79 16.08 19.47
C ALA A 979 12.48 15.27 19.52
N ILE A 980 11.35 15.79 19.00
CA ILE A 980 10.09 15.04 18.96
C ILE A 980 10.09 13.90 17.92
N LEU A 981 10.82 14.04 16.81
CA LEU A 981 10.97 12.95 15.83
C LEU A 981 11.94 11.87 16.34
N GLU A 982 13.03 12.25 17.00
CA GLU A 982 13.89 11.30 17.73
C GLU A 982 13.13 10.56 18.83
N ALA A 983 12.32 11.25 19.64
CA ALA A 983 11.46 10.62 20.63
C ALA A 983 10.37 9.72 20.01
N THR A 984 9.94 9.99 18.76
CA THR A 984 9.01 9.13 18.01
C THR A 984 9.71 7.88 17.48
N THR A 985 10.96 8.02 17.05
CA THR A 985 11.82 6.90 16.60
C THR A 985 12.17 5.99 17.78
N PHE A 986 12.60 6.56 18.91
CA PHE A 986 12.81 5.86 20.18
C PHE A 986 11.59 5.02 20.61
N VAL A 987 10.38 5.58 20.48
CA VAL A 987 9.13 4.85 20.77
C VAL A 987 8.89 3.68 19.81
N HIS A 988 9.24 3.81 18.54
CA HIS A 988 9.16 2.71 17.56
C HIS A 988 10.17 1.60 17.92
N ASP A 989 11.44 1.96 18.11
CA ASP A 989 12.52 1.03 18.41
C ASP A 989 12.29 0.30 19.75
N LEU A 990 11.74 0.99 20.74
CA LEU A 990 11.32 0.41 22.02
C LEU A 990 10.21 -0.62 21.84
N ASP A 991 9.15 -0.30 21.09
CA ASP A 991 8.02 -1.21 20.86
C ASP A 991 8.44 -2.47 20.06
N GLN A 992 9.33 -2.31 19.05
CA GLN A 992 9.96 -3.45 18.37
C GLN A 992 10.83 -4.28 19.32
N THR A 993 11.65 -3.62 20.14
CA THR A 993 12.57 -4.29 21.07
C THR A 993 11.81 -5.14 22.09
N VAL A 994 10.75 -4.59 22.70
CA VAL A 994 9.93 -5.34 23.67
C VAL A 994 9.23 -6.54 23.02
N LYS A 995 8.64 -6.37 21.82
CA LYS A 995 8.04 -7.48 21.04
C LYS A 995 9.04 -8.56 20.68
N SER A 996 10.29 -8.18 20.40
CA SER A 996 11.37 -9.11 20.05
C SER A 996 11.96 -9.87 21.25
N ARG A 997 11.65 -9.47 22.48
CA ARG A 997 12.11 -10.06 23.77
C ARG A 997 13.64 -10.09 23.98
N PHE A 998 14.42 -9.32 23.24
CA PHE A 998 15.87 -9.20 23.45
C PHE A 998 16.23 -8.38 24.71
N LYS A 999 17.40 -8.64 25.31
CA LYS A 999 17.96 -7.79 26.38
C LYS A 999 18.42 -6.46 25.79
N ALA A 1000 17.99 -5.35 26.40
CA ALA A 1000 17.98 -4.04 25.77
C ALA A 1000 18.73 -2.97 26.59
N SER A 1001 20.05 -3.15 26.73
CA SER A 1001 20.94 -2.23 27.45
C SER A 1001 20.91 -0.80 26.91
N TRP A 1002 20.63 -0.62 25.61
CA TRP A 1002 20.59 0.68 24.94
C TRP A 1002 19.48 1.60 25.46
N ILE A 1003 18.33 1.05 25.91
CA ILE A 1003 17.15 1.83 26.31
C ILE A 1003 17.51 2.83 27.41
N SER A 1004 18.30 2.40 28.39
CA SER A 1004 18.64 3.22 29.56
C SER A 1004 19.45 4.45 29.15
N SER A 1005 20.52 4.24 28.37
CA SER A 1005 21.36 5.33 27.87
C SER A 1005 20.56 6.32 27.00
N ARG A 1006 19.78 5.80 26.04
CA ARG A 1006 19.04 6.63 25.09
C ARG A 1006 17.87 7.39 25.71
N MET A 1007 17.20 6.80 26.71
CA MET A 1007 16.13 7.45 27.46
C MET A 1007 16.66 8.62 28.30
N THR A 1008 17.82 8.44 28.96
CA THR A 1008 18.48 9.51 29.73
C THR A 1008 19.01 10.62 28.82
N GLU A 1009 19.63 10.28 27.69
CA GLU A 1009 20.10 11.24 26.68
C GLU A 1009 18.96 12.14 26.17
N LEU A 1010 17.85 11.54 25.73
CA LEU A 1010 16.69 12.27 25.22
C LEU A 1010 16.02 13.14 26.29
N ASP A 1011 15.86 12.66 27.53
CA ASP A 1011 15.28 13.50 28.59
C ASP A 1011 16.18 14.68 28.98
N GLN A 1012 17.50 14.50 28.94
CA GLN A 1012 18.47 15.58 29.16
C GLN A 1012 18.45 16.61 28.02
N GLN A 1013 18.42 16.16 26.76
CA GLN A 1013 18.29 17.02 25.57
C GLN A 1013 17.00 17.84 25.63
N ILE A 1014 15.86 17.18 25.86
CA ILE A 1014 14.55 17.83 25.97
C ILE A 1014 14.51 18.81 27.15
N THR A 1015 15.10 18.45 28.30
CA THR A 1015 15.18 19.35 29.47
C THR A 1015 16.03 20.58 29.17
N ASN A 1016 17.17 20.43 28.50
CA ASN A 1016 18.03 21.54 28.11
C ASN A 1016 17.31 22.50 27.16
N LEU A 1017 16.63 21.98 26.12
CA LEU A 1017 15.87 22.78 25.16
C LEU A 1017 14.70 23.51 25.84
N LEU A 1018 13.94 22.84 26.72
CA LEU A 1018 12.87 23.48 27.50
C LEU A 1018 13.38 24.63 28.40
N LEU A 1019 14.58 24.52 28.96
CA LEU A 1019 15.21 25.60 29.72
C LEU A 1019 15.61 26.79 28.84
N LEU A 1020 16.05 26.55 27.60
CA LEU A 1020 16.37 27.62 26.63
C LEU A 1020 15.10 28.34 26.15
N CYS A 1021 14.05 27.60 25.79
CA CYS A 1021 12.76 28.17 25.38
C CYS A 1021 12.17 29.07 26.48
N ARG A 1022 12.14 28.60 27.73
CA ARG A 1022 11.68 29.39 28.89
C ARG A 1022 12.50 30.65 29.11
N ARG A 1023 13.84 30.60 28.95
CA ARG A 1023 14.71 31.78 29.06
C ARG A 1023 14.40 32.83 27.98
N SER A 1024 14.07 32.40 26.76
CA SER A 1024 13.61 33.29 25.70
C SER A 1024 12.23 33.92 26.02
N SER A 1025 11.29 33.15 26.59
CA SER A 1025 9.96 33.65 26.93
C SER A 1025 9.92 34.70 28.06
N LEU A 1026 10.93 34.74 28.94
CA LEU A 1026 10.93 35.62 30.13
C LEU A 1026 10.97 37.13 29.83
N PHE A 1027 11.23 37.53 28.58
CA PHE A 1027 11.42 38.94 28.19
C PHE A 1027 10.27 39.49 27.32
N LEU A 1028 9.19 38.73 27.14
CA LEU A 1028 8.20 38.97 26.08
C LEU A 1028 6.77 39.03 26.61
N THR A 1029 6.33 40.22 27.03
CA THR A 1029 4.90 40.54 27.16
C THR A 1029 4.32 40.88 25.79
N VAL A 1030 3.20 40.26 25.43
CA VAL A 1030 2.50 40.51 24.17
C VAL A 1030 1.63 41.76 24.29
N SER A 1031 1.79 42.71 23.37
CA SER A 1031 0.89 43.84 23.20
C SER A 1031 -0.05 43.60 22.01
N PRO A 1032 -1.33 44.01 22.06
CA PRO A 1032 -2.19 44.03 20.87
C PRO A 1032 -1.65 44.91 19.72
N LEU A 1033 -0.69 45.79 20.01
CA LEU A 1033 0.01 46.65 19.05
C LEU A 1033 1.38 46.09 18.59
N ASP A 1034 1.72 44.85 18.96
CA ASP A 1034 2.95 44.21 18.48
C ASP A 1034 2.84 43.80 17.00
N SER A 1035 3.92 43.99 16.24
CA SER A 1035 4.02 43.53 14.85
C SER A 1035 3.76 42.03 14.70
N PRO A 1036 3.11 41.55 13.62
CA PRO A 1036 2.82 40.12 13.42
C PRO A 1036 4.03 39.19 13.56
N GLU A 1037 5.21 39.61 13.09
CA GLU A 1037 6.46 38.84 13.21
C GLU A 1037 6.89 38.63 14.68
N LYS A 1038 6.71 39.64 15.55
CA LYS A 1038 7.02 39.53 17.00
C LYS A 1038 6.06 38.54 17.67
N ILE A 1039 4.78 38.58 17.30
CA ILE A 1039 3.76 37.64 17.79
C ILE A 1039 4.03 36.22 17.26
N ALA A 1040 4.42 36.09 15.99
CA ALA A 1040 4.82 34.81 15.39
C ALA A 1040 6.05 34.23 16.09
N SER A 1041 7.09 35.03 16.36
CA SER A 1041 8.31 34.63 17.09
C SER A 1041 8.01 34.11 18.50
N GLN A 1042 7.10 34.76 19.24
CA GLN A 1042 6.59 34.28 20.53
C GLN A 1042 5.82 32.95 20.38
N THR A 1043 4.96 32.86 19.35
CA THR A 1043 4.10 31.71 19.08
C THR A 1043 4.91 30.47 18.67
N ILE A 1044 5.94 30.61 17.83
CA ILE A 1044 6.82 29.48 17.47
C ILE A 1044 7.63 28.96 18.66
N ASN A 1045 7.99 29.81 19.63
CA ASN A 1045 8.60 29.36 20.89
C ASN A 1045 7.58 28.56 21.73
N GLN A 1046 6.33 29.01 21.85
CA GLN A 1046 5.28 28.23 22.52
C GLN A 1046 5.05 26.88 21.82
N ILE A 1047 5.00 26.84 20.48
CA ILE A 1047 4.88 25.62 19.67
C ILE A 1047 6.10 24.69 19.84
N ALA A 1048 7.32 25.24 19.93
CA ALA A 1048 8.52 24.47 20.24
C ALA A 1048 8.43 23.81 21.64
N GLN A 1049 7.94 24.53 22.65
CA GLN A 1049 7.70 23.97 23.99
C GLN A 1049 6.62 22.87 23.97
N ILE A 1050 5.51 23.06 23.24
CA ILE A 1050 4.46 22.03 23.04
C ILE A 1050 5.05 20.76 22.44
N LYS A 1051 5.89 20.88 21.39
CA LYS A 1051 6.59 19.76 20.75
C LYS A 1051 7.55 19.06 21.72
N LEU A 1052 8.34 19.81 22.50
CA LEU A 1052 9.27 19.27 23.50
C LEU A 1052 8.56 18.53 24.64
N TYR A 1053 7.45 19.06 25.18
CA TYR A 1053 6.64 18.33 26.17
C TYR A 1053 6.03 17.05 25.58
N SER A 1054 5.61 17.07 24.31
CA SER A 1054 5.09 15.88 23.63
C SER A 1054 6.19 14.84 23.37
N ALA A 1055 7.42 15.28 23.06
CA ALA A 1055 8.61 14.43 23.02
C ALA A 1055 8.86 13.78 24.40
N ARG A 1056 8.74 14.56 25.49
CA ARG A 1056 8.91 14.04 26.86
C ARG A 1056 7.87 12.98 27.23
N ILE A 1057 6.61 13.18 26.84
CA ILE A 1057 5.55 12.15 26.98
C ILE A 1057 5.92 10.89 26.17
N LYS A 1058 6.38 11.03 24.93
CA LYS A 1058 6.82 9.88 24.10
C LYS A 1058 7.95 9.09 24.77
N VAL A 1059 8.96 9.76 25.32
CA VAL A 1059 10.08 9.13 26.06
C VAL A 1059 9.58 8.42 27.32
N HIS A 1060 8.78 9.07 28.17
CA HIS A 1060 8.41 8.54 29.48
C HIS A 1060 7.20 7.59 29.50
N ARG A 1061 6.29 7.62 28.52
CA ARG A 1061 4.99 6.91 28.58
C ARG A 1061 5.09 5.42 28.89
N PHE A 1062 6.08 4.71 28.33
CA PHE A 1062 6.24 3.27 28.59
C PHE A 1062 6.57 2.98 30.05
N CYS A 1063 7.54 3.69 30.62
CA CYS A 1063 7.90 3.60 32.04
C CYS A 1063 6.76 4.12 32.95
N ALA A 1064 6.06 5.17 32.52
CA ALA A 1064 4.96 5.79 33.25
C ALA A 1064 3.73 4.88 33.42
N PHE A 1065 3.52 3.88 32.54
CA PHE A 1065 2.29 3.08 32.49
C PHE A 1065 2.49 1.56 32.55
N SER A 1066 3.73 1.06 32.68
CA SER A 1066 4.05 -0.38 32.77
C SER A 1066 3.53 -1.10 34.03
N ASP A 1067 3.02 -0.36 35.02
CA ASP A 1067 2.29 -0.87 36.19
C ASP A 1067 0.77 -0.95 35.98
N VAL A 1068 0.22 -0.40 34.89
CA VAL A 1068 -1.20 -0.57 34.52
C VAL A 1068 -1.40 -1.96 33.90
N PRO A 1069 -2.27 -2.84 34.45
CA PRO A 1069 -2.37 -4.23 34.02
C PRO A 1069 -2.68 -4.40 32.52
N VAL A 1070 -3.62 -3.61 31.98
CA VAL A 1070 -4.01 -3.70 30.57
C VAL A 1070 -2.92 -3.23 29.61
N PHE A 1071 -2.14 -2.21 30.01
CA PHE A 1071 -0.96 -1.76 29.27
C PHE A 1071 0.13 -2.84 29.22
N ARG A 1072 0.38 -3.51 30.36
CA ARG A 1072 1.32 -4.64 30.43
C ARG A 1072 0.86 -5.83 29.58
N LYS A 1073 -0.42 -6.21 29.67
CA LYS A 1073 -1.06 -7.29 28.90
C LYS A 1073 -0.84 -7.14 27.39
N ARG A 1074 -0.90 -5.90 26.86
CA ARG A 1074 -0.78 -5.62 25.42
C ARG A 1074 0.63 -5.32 24.91
N HIS A 1075 1.50 -4.75 25.73
CA HIS A 1075 2.87 -4.43 25.31
C HIS A 1075 3.93 -5.47 25.71
N CYS A 1076 3.66 -6.33 26.70
CA CYS A 1076 4.66 -7.27 27.25
C CYS A 1076 4.33 -8.76 27.03
N ASP A 1077 3.21 -9.10 26.37
CA ASP A 1077 2.79 -10.47 26.04
C ASP A 1077 2.85 -11.46 27.23
N LEU A 1078 2.20 -11.09 28.34
CA LEU A 1078 2.04 -11.92 29.53
C LEU A 1078 0.55 -12.14 29.83
N GLN A 1079 0.13 -13.41 29.87
CA GLN A 1079 -1.12 -13.79 30.54
C GLN A 1079 -0.88 -13.83 32.06
N PRO A 1080 -1.86 -13.42 32.89
CA PRO A 1080 -1.84 -13.71 34.31
C PRO A 1080 -2.25 -15.17 34.53
N GLU A 1081 -1.32 -16.02 34.98
CA GLU A 1081 -1.68 -17.36 35.46
C GLU A 1081 -2.43 -17.27 36.81
N CYS A 1082 -3.35 -18.22 37.01
CA CYS A 1082 -4.45 -18.16 37.96
C CYS A 1082 -4.08 -17.86 39.43
N CYS A 1083 -4.82 -16.92 40.05
CA CYS A 1083 -5.09 -16.98 41.48
C CYS A 1083 -6.06 -18.13 41.79
N GLY A 1084 -5.53 -19.35 41.90
CA GLY A 1084 -6.26 -20.49 42.46
C GLY A 1084 -6.46 -20.33 43.97
N VAL A 1085 -7.66 -20.61 44.48
CA VAL A 1085 -7.97 -20.50 45.91
C VAL A 1085 -7.47 -21.73 46.65
N GLU A 1086 -6.52 -21.56 47.57
CA GLU A 1086 -6.18 -22.59 48.55
C GLU A 1086 -7.04 -22.47 49.82
N SER A 1087 -7.61 -23.59 50.27
CA SER A 1087 -7.37 -24.16 51.63
C SER A 1087 -8.41 -25.23 51.99
N ALA A 1088 -7.96 -26.47 52.26
CA ALA A 1088 -8.78 -27.52 52.89
C ALA A 1088 -7.97 -28.67 53.52
N ILE A 1089 -7.24 -28.37 54.62
CA ILE A 1089 -6.78 -29.34 55.65
C ILE A 1089 -5.72 -30.40 55.18
N PRO A 1090 -5.10 -31.26 56.03
CA PRO A 1090 -3.74 -30.98 56.53
C PRO A 1090 -2.65 -32.02 56.16
N SER A 1091 -1.41 -31.68 56.49
CA SER A 1091 -0.14 -32.39 56.20
C SER A 1091 0.24 -33.52 57.17
N PRO A 1092 0.86 -34.61 56.66
CA PRO A 1092 1.93 -35.37 57.30
C PRO A 1092 3.33 -35.08 56.65
N PRO A 1093 4.46 -35.56 57.20
CA PRO A 1093 5.77 -34.88 57.04
C PRO A 1093 6.84 -35.56 56.14
N GLU A 1094 7.87 -34.75 55.88
CA GLU A 1094 9.30 -35.07 55.61
C GLU A 1094 9.80 -35.58 54.23
N ASP A 1095 10.95 -35.01 53.85
CA ASP A 1095 12.00 -35.40 52.91
C ASP A 1095 11.69 -35.94 51.50
N ILE A 1096 11.85 -35.06 50.50
CA ILE A 1096 12.76 -35.22 49.34
C ILE A 1096 12.96 -33.83 48.68
N PRO A 1097 14.19 -33.39 48.33
CA PRO A 1097 14.41 -32.15 47.61
C PRO A 1097 14.18 -32.30 46.10
N LEU A 1098 13.06 -31.76 45.58
CA LEU A 1098 12.89 -31.54 44.13
C LEU A 1098 13.53 -30.21 43.68
N PRO A 1099 14.05 -30.11 42.44
CA PRO A 1099 14.69 -28.90 41.92
C PRO A 1099 13.68 -27.77 41.67
N SER A 1100 14.11 -26.53 41.90
CA SER A 1100 13.29 -25.34 41.73
C SER A 1100 12.94 -25.06 40.26
N ILE A 1101 11.70 -25.36 39.88
CA ILE A 1101 11.15 -25.04 38.55
C ILE A 1101 10.88 -23.53 38.46
N MET A 1102 11.63 -22.88 37.58
CA MET A 1102 11.37 -21.65 36.83
C MET A 1102 10.40 -20.63 37.47
N LYS A 1103 10.97 -19.52 37.98
CA LYS A 1103 10.25 -18.23 37.94
C LYS A 1103 10.09 -17.78 36.49
N SER A 1104 9.06 -16.98 36.21
CA SER A 1104 8.78 -16.46 34.87
C SER A 1104 9.77 -15.36 34.47
N ASP A 1105 10.65 -15.67 33.52
CA ASP A 1105 11.64 -14.73 32.99
C ASP A 1105 10.98 -13.64 32.11
N LEU A 1106 10.77 -12.45 32.70
CA LEU A 1106 10.68 -11.22 31.93
C LEU A 1106 12.06 -10.84 31.36
N PRO A 1107 12.14 -10.20 30.18
CA PRO A 1107 13.37 -9.54 29.77
C PRO A 1107 13.68 -8.37 30.74
N ASP A 1108 14.93 -8.28 31.20
CA ASP A 1108 15.44 -7.21 32.10
C ASP A 1108 15.40 -5.82 31.42
N LEU A 1109 14.25 -5.18 31.40
CA LEU A 1109 14.07 -3.81 30.93
C LEU A 1109 14.47 -2.80 32.01
N ASN A 1110 15.79 -2.60 32.15
CA ASN A 1110 16.38 -1.64 33.09
C ASN A 1110 16.15 -0.17 32.65
N PHE A 1111 14.98 0.38 32.98
CA PHE A 1111 14.69 1.81 32.83
C PHE A 1111 15.45 2.64 33.89
N PRO A 1112 15.99 3.82 33.53
CA PRO A 1112 16.73 4.68 34.46
C PRO A 1112 15.84 5.52 35.38
N PHE A 1113 14.54 5.62 35.05
CA PHE A 1113 13.53 6.32 35.83
C PHE A 1113 12.57 5.33 36.49
N SER A 1114 12.07 5.67 37.69
CA SER A 1114 10.99 4.91 38.31
C SER A 1114 9.64 5.23 37.65
N SER A 1115 8.70 4.28 37.67
CA SER A 1115 7.36 4.49 37.09
C SER A 1115 6.63 5.69 37.70
N LEU A 1116 6.83 5.95 39.00
CA LEU A 1116 6.29 7.13 39.69
C LEU A 1116 6.91 8.45 39.18
N SER A 1117 8.22 8.47 38.93
CA SER A 1117 8.91 9.63 38.34
C SER A 1117 8.39 9.91 36.94
N SER A 1118 8.34 8.88 36.08
CA SER A 1118 7.82 8.99 34.72
C SER A 1118 6.35 9.39 34.66
N SER A 1119 5.49 8.92 35.57
CA SER A 1119 4.10 9.38 35.66
C SER A 1119 3.99 10.87 36.01
N LYS A 1120 4.82 11.38 36.94
CA LYS A 1120 4.87 12.83 37.26
C LYS A 1120 5.35 13.65 36.07
N ILE A 1121 6.35 13.17 35.33
CA ILE A 1121 6.87 13.82 34.13
C ILE A 1121 5.81 13.87 33.02
N CYS A 1122 5.09 12.76 32.78
CA CYS A 1122 3.97 12.74 31.83
C CYS A 1122 2.83 13.69 32.23
N LEU A 1123 2.44 13.72 33.52
CA LEU A 1123 1.42 14.63 34.04
C LEU A 1123 1.82 16.10 33.80
N GLN A 1124 3.01 16.48 34.28
CA GLN A 1124 3.50 17.85 34.15
C GLN A 1124 3.62 18.25 32.67
N SER A 1125 4.09 17.35 31.80
CA SER A 1125 4.21 17.62 30.37
C SER A 1125 2.85 17.79 29.69
N ALA A 1126 1.84 16.97 30.05
CA ALA A 1126 0.50 17.09 29.52
C ALA A 1126 -0.17 18.41 29.93
N LEU A 1127 -0.13 18.77 31.23
CA LEU A 1127 -0.69 20.03 31.72
C LEU A 1127 -0.02 21.25 31.06
N ASN A 1128 1.31 21.26 30.92
CA ASN A 1128 2.01 22.34 30.22
C ASN A 1128 1.61 22.44 28.74
N ILE A 1129 1.30 21.34 28.04
CA ILE A 1129 0.76 21.38 26.67
C ILE A 1129 -0.61 22.08 26.66
N VAL A 1130 -1.52 21.71 27.58
CA VAL A 1130 -2.85 22.35 27.64
C VAL A 1130 -2.71 23.85 27.91
N THR A 1131 -1.94 24.25 28.93
CA THR A 1131 -1.69 25.67 29.24
C THR A 1131 -1.03 26.42 28.08
N LEU A 1132 -0.05 25.84 27.38
CA LEU A 1132 0.61 26.52 26.27
C LEU A 1132 -0.30 26.67 25.05
N VAL A 1133 -1.12 25.67 24.74
CA VAL A 1133 -2.04 25.74 23.59
C VAL A 1133 -3.21 26.69 23.85
N ASP A 1134 -3.70 26.77 25.09
CA ASP A 1134 -4.72 27.77 25.45
C ASP A 1134 -4.18 29.19 25.29
N ASN A 1135 -2.94 29.44 25.75
CA ASN A 1135 -2.21 30.72 25.65
C ASN A 1135 -1.68 31.07 24.25
N LEU A 1136 -1.94 30.28 23.19
CA LEU A 1136 -1.60 30.68 21.82
C LEU A 1136 -2.52 31.85 21.39
N PRO A 1137 -1.98 32.91 20.77
CA PRO A 1137 -2.76 34.09 20.40
C PRO A 1137 -3.87 33.73 19.41
N TYR A 1138 -4.91 34.55 19.41
CA TYR A 1138 -5.97 34.53 18.40
C TYR A 1138 -5.68 35.55 17.29
N PRO A 1139 -6.20 35.36 16.06
CA PRO A 1139 -6.08 36.34 14.99
C PRO A 1139 -6.75 37.67 15.37
N ASN A 1140 -6.15 38.80 14.98
CA ASN A 1140 -6.65 40.15 15.29
C ASN A 1140 -6.96 40.95 14.01
N PRO A 1141 -8.07 40.66 13.31
CA PRO A 1141 -8.40 41.24 12.00
C PRO A 1141 -8.55 42.77 11.97
N ASP A 1142 -8.97 43.36 13.09
CA ASP A 1142 -9.34 44.79 13.20
C ASP A 1142 -8.39 45.61 14.09
N HIS A 1143 -7.37 44.98 14.71
CA HIS A 1143 -6.52 45.54 15.77
C HIS A 1143 -7.23 45.97 17.06
N THR A 1144 -8.52 45.68 17.21
CA THR A 1144 -9.37 46.12 18.33
C THR A 1144 -9.47 45.15 19.50
N ILE A 1145 -9.02 43.90 19.34
CA ILE A 1145 -9.31 42.80 20.29
C ILE A 1145 -8.58 42.99 21.64
N PRO A 1146 -9.31 43.09 22.78
CA PRO A 1146 -8.71 43.06 24.10
C PRO A 1146 -8.35 41.63 24.51
N LEU A 1147 -7.15 41.42 25.04
CA LEU A 1147 -6.61 40.12 25.50
C LEU A 1147 -7.30 39.54 26.76
N THR A 1148 -8.54 39.95 27.06
CA THR A 1148 -9.26 39.65 28.32
C THR A 1148 -10.67 39.08 28.12
N LEU A 1149 -11.11 38.88 26.89
CA LEU A 1149 -12.40 38.28 26.53
C LEU A 1149 -12.22 37.34 25.33
N PRO A 1150 -13.12 36.34 25.12
CA PRO A 1150 -13.09 35.52 23.92
C PRO A 1150 -13.29 36.39 22.68
N PRO A 1151 -12.40 36.32 21.67
CA PRO A 1151 -12.54 37.09 20.43
C PRO A 1151 -13.58 36.44 19.52
N TYR A 1152 -14.60 37.21 19.12
CA TYR A 1152 -15.66 36.78 18.20
C TYR A 1152 -15.43 37.29 16.77
N LEU A 1153 -15.93 36.55 15.77
CA LEU A 1153 -15.76 36.88 14.34
C LEU A 1153 -16.27 38.27 13.94
N SER A 1154 -17.21 38.84 14.69
CA SER A 1154 -17.68 40.22 14.58
C SER A 1154 -18.37 40.63 15.87
N ASN A 1155 -18.59 41.94 16.07
CA ASN A 1155 -19.29 42.49 17.24
C ASN A 1155 -20.72 41.96 17.44
N THR A 1156 -21.31 41.33 16.41
CA THR A 1156 -22.64 40.72 16.41
C THR A 1156 -22.63 39.19 16.42
N SER A 1157 -21.48 38.55 16.17
CA SER A 1157 -21.36 37.10 16.15
C SER A 1157 -21.12 36.53 17.56
N ARG A 1158 -21.56 35.29 17.79
CA ARG A 1158 -21.27 34.52 19.01
C ARG A 1158 -20.21 33.44 18.80
N VAL A 1159 -19.59 33.39 17.62
CA VAL A 1159 -18.61 32.36 17.24
C VAL A 1159 -17.20 32.91 17.40
N GLU A 1160 -16.38 32.19 18.18
CA GLU A 1160 -14.97 32.54 18.43
C GLU A 1160 -14.17 32.55 17.12
N ILE A 1161 -13.24 33.48 16.96
CA ILE A 1161 -12.34 33.51 15.80
C ILE A 1161 -11.50 32.21 15.77
N PRO A 1162 -11.50 31.45 14.67
CA PRO A 1162 -10.72 30.21 14.59
C PRO A 1162 -9.22 30.51 14.52
N ARG A 1163 -8.45 29.79 15.33
CA ARG A 1163 -7.00 29.66 15.14
C ARG A 1163 -6.73 28.69 13.98
N THR A 1164 -5.63 28.86 13.24
CA THR A 1164 -5.36 28.11 12.00
C THR A 1164 -4.05 27.31 12.08
N MET A 1165 -3.69 26.60 11.00
CA MET A 1165 -2.44 25.82 10.85
C MET A 1165 -2.07 24.94 12.07
N PRO A 1166 -2.94 24.00 12.50
CA PRO A 1166 -2.78 23.22 13.74
C PRO A 1166 -1.73 22.10 13.64
N THR A 1167 -0.50 22.43 13.23
CA THR A 1167 0.61 21.50 12.97
C THR A 1167 1.09 20.72 14.21
N PHE A 1168 0.62 21.08 15.40
CA PHE A 1168 0.88 20.43 16.68
C PHE A 1168 -0.35 19.70 17.26
N ALA A 1169 -1.46 19.55 16.53
CA ALA A 1169 -2.66 18.88 17.03
C ALA A 1169 -2.39 17.44 17.52
N CYS A 1170 -1.49 16.70 16.86
CA CYS A 1170 -1.03 15.40 17.33
C CYS A 1170 -0.38 15.46 18.74
N CYS A 1171 0.27 16.57 19.11
CA CYS A 1171 0.85 16.76 20.45
C CYS A 1171 -0.24 16.92 21.52
N VAL A 1172 -1.35 17.58 21.16
CA VAL A 1172 -2.55 17.72 22.01
C VAL A 1172 -3.17 16.34 22.27
N MET A 1173 -3.34 15.51 21.24
CA MET A 1173 -3.85 14.13 21.41
C MET A 1173 -2.93 13.26 22.28
N GLN A 1174 -1.60 13.42 22.20
CA GLN A 1174 -0.67 12.75 23.11
C GLN A 1174 -0.77 13.25 24.57
N ALA A 1175 -1.16 14.52 24.80
CA ALA A 1175 -1.46 15.04 26.14
C ALA A 1175 -2.76 14.44 26.70
N SER A 1176 -3.83 14.40 25.90
CA SER A 1176 -5.09 13.72 26.27
C SER A 1176 -4.87 12.25 26.61
N TYR A 1177 -4.12 11.52 25.77
CA TYR A 1177 -3.70 10.15 26.03
C TYR A 1177 -2.99 10.00 27.38
N ALA A 1178 -2.02 10.87 27.68
CA ALA A 1178 -1.29 10.83 28.94
C ALA A 1178 -2.20 11.10 30.15
N MET A 1179 -3.13 12.06 30.05
CA MET A 1179 -4.11 12.35 31.12
C MET A 1179 -5.07 11.17 31.38
N LEU A 1180 -5.58 10.52 30.33
CA LEU A 1180 -6.49 9.38 30.45
C LEU A 1180 -5.78 8.13 30.98
N MET A 1181 -4.53 7.89 30.58
CA MET A 1181 -3.70 6.83 31.17
C MET A 1181 -3.36 7.09 32.65
N LEU A 1182 -3.22 8.35 33.06
CA LEU A 1182 -3.06 8.73 34.48
C LEU A 1182 -4.35 8.57 35.29
N TYR A 1183 -5.52 8.88 34.69
CA TYR A 1183 -6.84 8.61 35.29
C TYR A 1183 -7.01 7.10 35.57
N LEU A 1184 -6.74 6.24 34.58
CA LEU A 1184 -6.75 4.77 34.78
C LEU A 1184 -5.78 4.33 35.89
N LYS A 1185 -4.54 4.83 35.87
CA LYS A 1185 -3.50 4.48 36.85
C LYS A 1185 -3.83 4.94 38.29
N ALA A 1186 -4.63 5.99 38.44
CA ALA A 1186 -5.18 6.38 39.74
C ALA A 1186 -6.33 5.43 40.16
N ARG A 1187 -7.31 5.20 39.27
CA ARG A 1187 -8.46 4.30 39.51
C ARG A 1187 -8.02 2.88 39.88
N SER A 1188 -7.03 2.32 39.19
CA SER A 1188 -6.51 0.98 39.45
C SER A 1188 -5.75 0.84 40.78
N LYS A 1189 -5.36 1.95 41.43
CA LYS A 1189 -4.74 1.94 42.77
C LYS A 1189 -5.78 2.04 43.88
N HIS A 1190 -6.89 2.73 43.66
CA HIS A 1190 -8.03 2.72 44.60
C HIS A 1190 -8.68 1.34 44.71
N ALA A 1191 -8.82 0.63 43.59
CA ALA A 1191 -9.40 -0.71 43.56
C ALA A 1191 -8.58 -1.78 44.34
N ASN A 1192 -7.31 -1.51 44.64
CA ASN A 1192 -6.36 -2.48 45.22
C ASN A 1192 -5.92 -2.12 46.66
N SER A 1193 -6.54 -1.13 47.31
CA SER A 1193 -6.18 -0.72 48.67
C SER A 1193 -7.30 -1.07 49.67
N PRO A 1194 -7.19 -2.19 50.42
CA PRO A 1194 -8.05 -2.41 51.57
C PRO A 1194 -7.70 -1.40 52.67
N GLU A 1195 -8.75 -0.89 53.34
CA GLU A 1195 -8.72 -0.15 54.61
C GLU A 1195 -7.66 0.96 54.78
N ASP A 1196 -8.01 2.18 54.38
CA ASP A 1196 -7.67 3.36 55.19
C ASP A 1196 -8.79 4.42 55.11
N LEU A 1197 -9.32 4.84 56.26
CA LEU A 1197 -10.47 5.76 56.36
C LEU A 1197 -10.02 7.14 56.84
N GLY A 1198 -10.18 8.16 56.00
CA GLY A 1198 -10.24 9.56 56.46
C GLY A 1198 -9.76 10.58 55.44
N SER A 1199 -8.45 10.63 55.16
CA SER A 1199 -7.80 11.78 54.52
C SER A 1199 -7.56 11.65 53.01
N THR A 1200 -7.26 10.45 52.52
CA THR A 1200 -6.82 10.22 51.13
C THR A 1200 -7.93 10.35 50.08
N LYS A 1201 -9.21 10.12 50.45
CA LYS A 1201 -10.37 10.23 49.55
C LYS A 1201 -10.56 11.64 48.97
N GLY A 1202 -10.30 12.69 49.77
CA GLY A 1202 -10.41 14.08 49.31
C GLY A 1202 -9.29 14.50 48.35
N LEU A 1203 -8.06 13.99 48.55
CA LEU A 1203 -6.93 14.38 47.72
C LEU A 1203 -7.00 13.79 46.30
N SER A 1204 -7.47 12.55 46.17
CA SER A 1204 -7.55 11.90 44.86
C SER A 1204 -8.77 12.29 44.03
N THR A 1205 -9.87 12.72 44.65
CA THR A 1205 -11.04 13.22 43.90
C THR A 1205 -10.71 14.56 43.22
N GLY A 1206 -10.00 15.46 43.92
CA GLY A 1206 -9.47 16.68 43.34
C GLY A 1206 -8.58 16.43 42.10
N PHE A 1207 -7.65 15.47 42.18
CA PHE A 1207 -6.78 15.11 41.06
C PHE A 1207 -7.54 14.58 39.83
N LEU A 1208 -8.56 13.73 40.02
CA LEU A 1208 -9.39 13.23 38.91
C LEU A 1208 -10.23 14.36 38.28
N THR A 1209 -10.73 15.28 39.11
CA THR A 1209 -11.47 16.48 38.66
C THR A 1209 -10.56 17.42 37.85
N GLU A 1210 -9.30 17.62 38.28
CA GLU A 1210 -8.31 18.42 37.57
C GLU A 1210 -8.00 17.84 36.17
N LEU A 1211 -7.83 16.52 36.06
CA LEU A 1211 -7.67 15.84 34.76
C LEU A 1211 -8.92 16.02 33.86
N GLN A 1212 -10.12 15.86 34.40
CA GLN A 1212 -11.38 16.07 33.67
C GLN A 1212 -11.52 17.54 33.19
N GLN A 1213 -11.17 18.53 34.02
CA GLN A 1213 -11.18 19.94 33.65
C GLN A 1213 -10.19 20.24 32.51
N ASN A 1214 -8.98 19.67 32.56
CA ASN A 1214 -8.00 19.85 31.48
C ASN A 1214 -8.43 19.14 30.17
N LEU A 1215 -9.09 17.99 30.24
CA LEU A 1215 -9.69 17.33 29.07
C LEU A 1215 -10.85 18.16 28.46
N ARG A 1216 -11.69 18.80 29.29
CA ARG A 1216 -12.72 19.76 28.83
C ARG A 1216 -12.08 20.97 28.14
N LEU A 1217 -10.98 21.50 28.67
CA LEU A 1217 -10.24 22.61 28.06
C LEU A 1217 -9.63 22.19 26.70
N VAL A 1218 -9.06 20.99 26.59
CA VAL A 1218 -8.60 20.43 25.31
C VAL A 1218 -9.74 20.29 24.30
N SER A 1219 -10.93 19.82 24.71
CA SER A 1219 -12.11 19.78 23.84
C SER A 1219 -12.49 21.17 23.34
N LYS A 1220 -12.52 22.20 24.21
CA LYS A 1220 -12.79 23.59 23.79
C LYS A 1220 -11.74 24.09 22.78
N ILE A 1221 -10.46 23.85 23.05
CA ILE A 1221 -9.34 24.21 22.16
C ILE A 1221 -9.52 23.57 20.78
N LEU A 1222 -9.76 22.26 20.72
CA LEU A 1222 -9.95 21.53 19.46
C LEU A 1222 -11.21 21.99 18.73
N ALA A 1223 -12.28 22.37 19.45
CA ALA A 1223 -13.48 22.95 18.86
C ALA A 1223 -13.21 24.30 18.16
N ASN A 1224 -12.34 25.15 18.70
CA ASN A 1224 -11.97 26.42 18.08
C ASN A 1224 -11.21 26.23 16.75
N TYR A 1225 -10.32 25.23 16.65
CA TYR A 1225 -9.70 24.86 15.37
C TYR A 1225 -10.71 24.21 14.41
N ALA A 1226 -11.62 23.35 14.91
CA ALA A 1226 -12.60 22.63 14.11
C ALA A 1226 -13.63 23.55 13.39
N ILE A 1227 -13.75 24.82 13.77
CA ILE A 1227 -14.53 25.84 13.03
C ILE A 1227 -14.01 26.01 11.59
N ALA A 1228 -12.70 25.86 11.36
CA ALA A 1228 -12.04 26.03 10.06
C ALA A 1228 -11.22 24.79 9.60
N ALA A 1229 -11.23 23.70 10.36
CA ALA A 1229 -10.45 22.49 10.08
C ALA A 1229 -11.28 21.23 10.43
N GLU A 1230 -12.13 20.78 9.50
CA GLU A 1230 -13.16 19.76 9.73
C GLU A 1230 -12.61 18.42 10.23
N ALA A 1231 -11.39 18.02 9.83
CA ALA A 1231 -10.82 16.75 10.27
C ALA A 1231 -10.54 16.71 11.79
N LEU A 1232 -10.31 17.88 12.43
CA LEU A 1232 -10.08 18.00 13.88
C LEU A 1232 -11.36 17.86 14.72
N GLN A 1233 -12.55 17.93 14.11
CA GLN A 1233 -13.82 17.67 14.81
C GLN A 1233 -13.85 16.24 15.40
N GLY A 1234 -13.17 15.26 14.79
CA GLY A 1234 -13.02 13.92 15.36
C GLY A 1234 -12.13 13.89 16.62
N MET A 1235 -11.01 14.63 16.62
CA MET A 1235 -10.13 14.75 17.79
C MET A 1235 -10.89 15.36 18.98
N LYS A 1236 -11.70 16.40 18.70
CA LYS A 1236 -12.60 17.00 19.69
C LYS A 1236 -13.58 15.96 20.24
N GLU A 1237 -14.24 15.18 19.38
CA GLU A 1237 -15.23 14.18 19.79
C GLU A 1237 -14.63 13.07 20.65
N GLU A 1238 -13.51 12.47 20.23
CA GLU A 1238 -12.80 11.45 21.00
C GLU A 1238 -12.42 11.94 22.41
N VAL A 1239 -11.90 13.18 22.53
CA VAL A 1239 -11.59 13.78 23.84
C VAL A 1239 -12.86 14.12 24.64
N SER A 1240 -13.91 14.61 23.97
CA SER A 1240 -15.17 15.01 24.61
C SER A 1240 -15.89 13.84 25.27
N HIS A 1241 -15.90 12.66 24.62
CA HIS A 1241 -16.52 11.45 25.14
C HIS A 1241 -16.07 11.12 26.59
N TRP A 1242 -14.79 11.33 26.89
CA TRP A 1242 -14.21 11.09 28.21
C TRP A 1242 -14.27 12.28 29.16
N ALA A 1243 -14.44 13.49 28.63
CA ALA A 1243 -14.62 14.71 29.41
C ALA A 1243 -15.99 14.78 30.13
N PHE A 1244 -16.96 13.94 29.73
CA PHE A 1244 -18.33 13.93 30.24
C PHE A 1244 -18.80 12.59 30.85
N LEU A 1245 -17.93 11.57 30.93
CA LEU A 1245 -18.32 10.17 31.24
C LEU A 1245 -18.61 9.85 32.73
N GLU A 1246 -18.74 10.86 33.59
CA GLU A 1246 -19.25 10.76 34.96
C GLU A 1246 -20.15 11.98 35.23
N GLY A 1247 -21.37 11.91 34.70
CA GLY A 1247 -22.49 12.84 34.94
C GLY A 1247 -23.73 12.06 35.36
#